data_AF-A0A838RM98-F1
#
_entry.id   AF-A0A838RM98-F1
#
_cell.length_a   1.000
_cell.length_b   1.000
_cell.length_c   1.000
_cell.angle_alpha   90.00
_cell.angle_beta   90.00
_cell.angle_gamma   90.00
#
_symmetry.space_group_name_H-M   'P 1'
#
loop_
_entity.id
_entity.type
_entity.pdbx_description
1 polymer ?
#
loop_
_entity_poly.entity_id
_entity_poly.type
_entity_poly.pdbx_seq_one_letter_code
_entity_poly.pdbx_strand_id
1 'polypeptide(L)'
;MDRRQALVRGATLPDRADGATLFADISGFTPLTEALVNALGPQRGAEELPRHLNLVYEALIAEVQHYGGSVIGFSGDAITCWFDGDTGIHATACALAMQVAMRSIAKIEVAGSATVELAMKAAIATGPVRRFVVGDPEVQWIDVLAGHTVDRVAAAERHAQKGEVLLDPQSAAALADLLVVTEWRDGYAVVAGLSDSVTPVPWPPLDLEALPEAEVRPWLLAPVYERLQGGHGEFLAELRPAVALFLRFGGIDYDQDEAAGQKLDGYIRWVQSILSRYEGSLIQVTMGEKGSYLYAAFGAPIAHEDDAERAVAAALELRTPPTHLDFIREVQLGISRGRMRTGAYGGKTRRTYGVLGDEVNVAARLMSQAQPGQILVSQRIVYATRQRYIFHPLGLLSVRGKQEGVPVALLLDQRRPSLQRPATLFAHPLVGREQELERIKRLLSMAHTGAGQILRIEGVAGVGKSHLTAEVVERALALPMRVVIGNTQGSRQRTPYGPWRQLFRALLGLSEEPPRGEPSARWITRQIAQLESLLLQGNPEWRLRLPLLGDLLGLPIPDNATTSMFDPPTRQNALFTLVVEMVQSWAQRQPLLIALEDVHWMDEASLALTLTVSRAMMRHPIMLLLIHRPRSRQEMPLLASLARLRYHHHLALSDLDLEGIKALVKHRLRGASTRLALDLIQIRAQGNPFFTEELVDMLHESGALRQREDGRWDLSDPLTTTLLEANCLAREHGQGEWALAPYAHLSAVELGLPDSVHGVVLSRLDRLPEAHKLTLKVASVIGRTFTLPVLAHAHPLDLAPATLEAQIDHAASRDFVRLETPAPHVTYLFKHNITQEVAYGTLLYDQRRRLHRAVAEWYEQSFAPSQVQNDAADPLAPHYPILVHHWHHAEDEARERHYAILAGRQAAAQFANEEAISYLSRALLLTPEDAVEERYRLLLTREAVHHLRGAREAQAQDLDSLEGLALALGDNDRQATVALRRAIFAEATGEYSVALAAAQQAVTLAMEASQLRLELEGYNRWGWVVVHQGNYPAATELFERALALAPQAAYPHGEGDALCGLG
;
A
#
# COMPACT_ATOMS: atom_id res chain seq x y z
N MET A 1 -27.20 10.70 -27.25
CA MET A 1 -26.32 9.74 -27.94
C MET A 1 -25.30 9.18 -26.97
N ASP A 2 -25.03 7.86 -27.00
CA ASP A 2 -23.94 7.24 -26.23
C ASP A 2 -22.57 7.66 -26.75
N ARG A 3 -21.60 7.89 -25.85
CA ARG A 3 -20.24 8.33 -26.22
C ARG A 3 -19.53 7.32 -27.11
N ARG A 4 -19.66 6.02 -26.85
CA ARG A 4 -18.97 4.97 -27.64
C ARG A 4 -19.57 4.91 -29.05
N GLN A 5 -20.89 5.05 -29.14
CA GLN A 5 -21.59 5.13 -30.42
C GLN A 5 -21.18 6.38 -31.22
N ALA A 6 -20.97 7.51 -30.54
CA ALA A 6 -20.47 8.73 -31.18
C ALA A 6 -19.06 8.52 -31.75
N LEU A 7 -18.15 7.94 -30.97
CA LEU A 7 -16.76 7.64 -31.38
C LEU A 7 -16.72 6.72 -32.61
N VAL A 8 -17.41 5.57 -32.56
CA VAL A 8 -17.46 4.62 -33.70
C VAL A 8 -18.01 5.26 -34.98
N ARG A 9 -18.86 6.28 -34.86
CA ARG A 9 -19.46 7.00 -35.99
C ARG A 9 -18.67 8.25 -36.42
N GLY A 10 -17.57 8.58 -35.75
CA GLY A 10 -16.85 9.83 -35.97
C GLY A 10 -17.68 11.09 -35.68
N ALA A 11 -18.67 10.99 -34.79
CA ALA A 11 -19.58 12.07 -34.44
C ALA A 11 -19.18 12.76 -33.13
N THR A 12 -19.39 14.07 -33.04
CA THR A 12 -19.22 14.83 -31.79
C THR A 12 -20.47 14.76 -30.92
N LEU A 13 -20.29 14.78 -29.61
CA LEU A 13 -21.41 14.92 -28.67
C LEU A 13 -22.02 16.32 -28.80
N PRO A 14 -23.35 16.46 -28.85
CA PRO A 14 -23.99 17.77 -28.93
C PRO A 14 -23.87 18.52 -27.61
N ASP A 15 -23.54 19.82 -27.67
CA ASP A 15 -23.47 20.69 -26.49
C ASP A 15 -24.85 20.84 -25.82
N ARG A 16 -25.89 21.11 -26.62
CA ARG A 16 -27.28 21.20 -26.15
C ARG A 16 -28.02 19.92 -26.50
N ALA A 17 -28.64 19.31 -25.50
CA ALA A 17 -29.48 18.13 -25.69
C ALA A 17 -30.75 18.25 -24.85
N ASP A 18 -31.82 17.59 -25.30
CA ASP A 18 -33.08 17.46 -24.58
C ASP A 18 -33.34 15.98 -24.34
N GLY A 19 -33.87 15.63 -23.17
CA GLY A 19 -34.09 14.24 -22.80
C GLY A 19 -34.36 14.04 -21.32
N ALA A 20 -34.00 12.86 -20.81
CA ALA A 20 -34.19 12.48 -19.42
C ALA A 20 -32.87 12.15 -18.71
N THR A 21 -32.69 12.69 -17.51
CA THR A 21 -31.63 12.30 -16.58
C THR A 21 -32.21 11.36 -15.53
N LEU A 22 -31.55 10.22 -15.34
CA LEU A 22 -31.81 9.29 -14.26
C LEU A 22 -30.60 9.28 -13.33
N PHE A 23 -30.84 9.52 -12.04
CA PHE A 23 -29.85 9.32 -10.99
C PHE A 23 -30.26 8.10 -10.16
N ALA A 24 -29.43 7.06 -10.17
CA ALA A 24 -29.67 5.85 -9.38
C ALA A 24 -28.61 5.75 -8.28
N ASP A 25 -29.05 5.78 -7.03
CA ASP A 25 -28.23 5.64 -5.84
C ASP A 25 -28.52 4.30 -5.17
N ILE A 26 -27.47 3.56 -4.86
CA ILE A 26 -27.59 2.24 -4.23
C ILE A 26 -27.38 2.42 -2.72
N SER A 27 -28.47 2.33 -1.98
CA SER A 27 -28.47 2.38 -0.53
C SER A 27 -28.11 1.03 0.10
N GLY A 28 -27.36 1.09 1.22
CA GLY A 28 -27.00 -0.10 2.01
C GLY A 28 -25.51 -0.44 2.02
N PHE A 29 -24.67 0.36 1.35
CA PHE A 29 -23.23 0.11 1.33
C PHE A 29 -22.50 0.38 2.64
N THR A 30 -22.89 1.39 3.43
CA THR A 30 -22.25 1.60 4.74
C THR A 30 -22.48 0.39 5.66
N PRO A 31 -23.72 -0.11 5.85
CA PRO A 31 -23.94 -1.37 6.57
C PRO A 31 -23.20 -2.58 5.97
N LEU A 32 -23.14 -2.69 4.63
CA LEU A 32 -22.40 -3.78 3.98
C LEU A 32 -20.90 -3.68 4.25
N THR A 33 -20.33 -2.48 4.18
CA THR A 33 -18.91 -2.23 4.45
C THR A 33 -18.60 -2.58 5.90
N GLU A 34 -19.42 -2.12 6.86
CA GLU A 34 -19.27 -2.48 8.28
C GLU A 34 -19.39 -3.98 8.51
N ALA A 35 -20.38 -4.64 7.91
CA ALA A 35 -20.55 -6.09 8.03
C ALA A 35 -19.36 -6.86 7.46
N LEU A 36 -18.87 -6.48 6.28
CA LEU A 36 -17.71 -7.08 5.64
C LEU A 36 -16.42 -6.83 6.45
N VAL A 37 -16.23 -5.62 6.98
CA VAL A 37 -15.07 -5.28 7.83
C VAL A 37 -15.10 -6.06 9.14
N ASN A 38 -16.27 -6.21 9.77
CA ASN A 38 -16.41 -6.98 11.00
C ASN A 38 -16.19 -8.48 10.77
N ALA A 39 -16.67 -9.03 9.66
CA ALA A 39 -16.57 -10.45 9.36
C ALA A 39 -15.21 -10.86 8.79
N LEU A 40 -14.61 -10.02 7.94
CA LEU A 40 -13.44 -10.36 7.12
C LEU A 40 -12.20 -9.51 7.46
N GLY A 41 -12.35 -8.54 8.37
CA GLY A 41 -11.31 -7.55 8.68
C GLY A 41 -11.30 -6.37 7.69
N PRO A 42 -10.61 -5.27 8.04
CA PRO A 42 -10.64 -4.00 7.30
C PRO A 42 -10.08 -4.09 5.88
N GLN A 43 -9.05 -4.92 5.64
CA GLN A 43 -8.45 -5.06 4.32
C GLN A 43 -9.36 -5.86 3.37
N ARG A 44 -9.70 -7.11 3.74
CA ARG A 44 -10.54 -7.98 2.91
C ARG A 44 -11.95 -7.41 2.73
N GLY A 45 -12.52 -6.77 3.75
CA GLY A 45 -13.82 -6.11 3.63
C GLY A 45 -13.84 -4.97 2.61
N ALA A 46 -12.78 -4.15 2.56
CA ALA A 46 -12.65 -3.07 1.58
C ALA A 46 -12.49 -3.57 0.13
N GLU A 47 -12.07 -4.83 -0.05
CA GLU A 47 -11.89 -5.47 -1.35
C GLU A 47 -13.14 -6.20 -1.84
N GLU A 48 -13.88 -6.85 -0.93
CA GLU A 48 -15.14 -7.54 -1.24
C GLU A 48 -16.25 -6.57 -1.63
N LEU A 49 -16.31 -5.39 -1.02
CA LEU A 49 -17.34 -4.39 -1.30
C LEU A 49 -17.41 -4.05 -2.81
N PRO A 50 -16.29 -3.75 -3.50
CA PRO A 50 -16.27 -3.52 -4.94
C PRO A 50 -16.66 -4.73 -5.79
N ARG A 51 -16.49 -5.96 -5.31
CA ARG A 51 -16.96 -7.17 -5.99
C ARG A 51 -18.49 -7.19 -6.06
N HIS A 52 -19.14 -6.92 -4.94
CA HIS A 52 -20.59 -6.78 -4.87
C HIS A 52 -21.09 -5.56 -5.67
N LEU A 53 -20.40 -4.41 -5.59
CA LEU A 53 -20.70 -3.23 -6.41
C LEU A 53 -20.66 -3.54 -7.91
N ASN A 54 -19.66 -4.29 -8.39
CA ASN A 54 -19.55 -4.62 -9.81
C ASN A 54 -20.72 -5.51 -10.28
N LEU A 55 -21.21 -6.43 -9.44
CA LEU A 55 -22.39 -7.24 -9.76
C LEU A 55 -23.66 -6.38 -9.84
N VAL A 56 -23.83 -5.44 -8.91
CA VAL A 56 -24.95 -4.50 -8.93
C VAL A 56 -24.86 -3.61 -10.16
N TYR A 57 -23.72 -2.97 -10.40
CA TYR A 57 -23.52 -2.13 -11.58
C TYR A 57 -23.70 -2.90 -12.88
N GLU A 58 -23.26 -4.17 -12.98
CA GLU A 58 -23.53 -4.98 -14.16
C GLU A 58 -25.03 -5.10 -14.46
N ALA A 59 -25.83 -5.43 -13.44
CA ALA A 59 -27.28 -5.55 -13.59
C ALA A 59 -27.93 -4.21 -13.94
N LEU A 60 -27.58 -3.12 -13.24
CA LEU A 60 -28.16 -1.80 -13.50
C LEU A 60 -27.77 -1.27 -14.88
N ILE A 61 -26.51 -1.41 -15.29
CA ILE A 61 -26.00 -0.92 -16.57
C ILE A 61 -26.62 -1.70 -17.73
N ALA A 62 -26.90 -2.99 -17.56
CA ALA A 62 -27.62 -3.78 -18.55
C ALA A 62 -29.00 -3.18 -18.84
N GLU A 63 -29.75 -2.80 -17.81
CA GLU A 63 -31.05 -2.13 -17.96
C GLU A 63 -30.91 -0.74 -18.60
N VAL A 64 -29.90 0.05 -18.23
CA VAL A 64 -29.63 1.34 -18.91
C VAL A 64 -29.48 1.13 -20.41
N GLN A 65 -28.68 0.13 -20.80
CA GLN A 65 -28.40 -0.16 -22.21
C GLN A 65 -29.61 -0.74 -22.93
N HIS A 66 -30.43 -1.54 -22.23
CA HIS A 66 -31.64 -2.14 -22.78
C HIS A 66 -32.68 -1.08 -23.20
N TYR A 67 -32.79 0.00 -22.41
CA TYR A 67 -33.68 1.13 -22.69
C TYR A 67 -33.00 2.30 -23.44
N GLY A 68 -31.81 2.09 -24.02
CA GLY A 68 -31.15 3.09 -24.86
C GLY A 68 -30.53 4.28 -24.12
N GLY A 69 -30.30 4.14 -22.81
CA GLY A 69 -29.61 5.12 -21.99
C GLY A 69 -28.08 4.97 -22.02
N SER A 70 -27.39 5.97 -21.47
CA SER A 70 -25.93 5.97 -21.33
C SER A 70 -25.51 6.38 -19.93
N VAL A 71 -24.58 5.65 -19.33
CA VAL A 71 -23.98 6.01 -18.04
C VAL A 71 -22.89 7.06 -18.26
N ILE A 72 -23.17 8.28 -17.80
CA ILE A 72 -22.28 9.43 -17.92
C ILE A 72 -21.23 9.40 -16.82
N GLY A 73 -21.67 9.33 -15.56
CA GLY A 73 -20.80 9.42 -14.38
C GLY A 73 -21.08 8.32 -13.35
N PHE A 74 -20.04 7.99 -12.59
CA PHE A 74 -20.13 7.17 -11.39
C PHE A 74 -19.74 8.04 -10.20
N SER A 75 -20.55 8.11 -9.16
CA SER A 75 -20.29 8.88 -7.95
C SER A 75 -20.32 7.96 -6.75
N GLY A 76 -19.20 7.31 -6.44
CA GLY A 76 -19.14 6.30 -5.37
C GLY A 76 -20.10 5.14 -5.60
N ASP A 77 -21.24 5.19 -4.93
CA ASP A 77 -22.37 4.25 -4.92
C ASP A 77 -23.54 4.61 -5.86
N ALA A 78 -23.42 5.70 -6.62
CA ALA A 78 -24.45 6.14 -7.56
C ALA A 78 -23.96 6.18 -9.01
N ILE A 79 -24.90 6.05 -9.95
CA ILE A 79 -24.70 6.31 -11.39
C ILE A 79 -25.63 7.40 -11.89
N THR A 80 -25.10 8.25 -12.76
CA THR A 80 -25.88 9.24 -13.50
C THR A 80 -26.00 8.80 -14.94
N CYS A 81 -27.24 8.66 -15.40
CA CYS A 81 -27.60 8.15 -16.71
C CYS A 81 -28.33 9.21 -17.54
N TRP A 82 -28.08 9.22 -18.83
CA TRP A 82 -28.71 10.11 -19.80
C TRP A 82 -29.46 9.32 -20.86
N PHE A 83 -30.70 9.72 -21.14
CA PHE A 83 -31.56 9.18 -22.19
C PHE A 83 -31.89 10.31 -23.18
N ASP A 84 -31.28 10.22 -24.36
CA ASP A 84 -31.31 11.28 -25.35
C ASP A 84 -32.65 11.33 -26.09
N GLY A 85 -33.29 12.50 -26.13
CA GLY A 85 -34.62 12.67 -26.73
C GLY A 85 -35.76 11.99 -25.97
N ASP A 86 -35.50 11.43 -24.78
CA ASP A 86 -36.52 10.74 -23.99
C ASP A 86 -37.46 11.73 -23.30
N THR A 87 -38.76 11.45 -23.34
CA THR A 87 -39.80 12.23 -22.64
C THR A 87 -39.88 11.88 -21.15
N GLY A 88 -38.99 11.01 -20.67
CA GLY A 88 -38.97 10.44 -19.32
C GLY A 88 -39.55 9.03 -19.26
N ILE A 89 -40.20 8.56 -20.33
CA ILE A 89 -40.87 7.25 -20.33
C ILE A 89 -39.87 6.10 -20.30
N HIS A 90 -38.78 6.15 -21.09
CA HIS A 90 -37.76 5.10 -21.09
C HIS A 90 -36.91 5.16 -19.83
N ALA A 91 -36.57 6.36 -19.34
CA ALA A 91 -35.88 6.52 -18.07
C ALA A 91 -36.70 5.94 -16.90
N THR A 92 -38.02 6.15 -16.89
CA THR A 92 -38.93 5.61 -15.85
C THR A 92 -39.06 4.10 -15.95
N ALA A 93 -39.26 3.56 -17.16
CA ALA A 93 -39.29 2.12 -17.39
C ALA A 93 -37.96 1.45 -16.97
N CYS A 94 -36.83 2.07 -17.32
CA CYS A 94 -35.50 1.63 -16.93
C CYS A 94 -35.33 1.61 -15.41
N ALA A 95 -35.72 2.67 -14.69
CA ALA A 95 -35.64 2.72 -13.23
C ALA A 95 -36.45 1.60 -12.55
N LEU A 96 -37.66 1.33 -13.04
CA LEU A 96 -38.50 0.25 -12.53
C LEU A 96 -37.89 -1.13 -12.84
N ALA A 97 -37.35 -1.32 -14.05
CA ALA A 97 -36.67 -2.56 -14.44
C ALA A 97 -35.41 -2.80 -13.59
N MET A 98 -34.63 -1.75 -13.33
CA MET A 98 -33.50 -1.78 -12.41
C MET A 98 -33.90 -2.22 -11.00
N GLN A 99 -35.05 -1.74 -10.47
CA GLN A 99 -35.55 -2.19 -9.16
C GLN A 99 -35.88 -3.68 -9.16
N VAL A 100 -36.48 -4.18 -10.24
CA VAL A 100 -36.76 -5.61 -10.39
C VAL A 100 -35.46 -6.41 -10.45
N ALA A 101 -34.49 -5.97 -11.27
CA ALA A 101 -33.17 -6.59 -11.37
C ALA A 101 -32.45 -6.62 -10.01
N MET A 102 -32.59 -5.55 -9.22
CA MET A 102 -31.98 -5.46 -7.88
C MET A 102 -32.50 -6.55 -6.93
N ARG A 103 -33.76 -6.98 -7.03
CA ARG A 103 -34.36 -7.98 -6.11
C ARG A 103 -33.62 -9.32 -6.09
N SER A 104 -32.99 -9.72 -7.21
CA SER A 104 -32.26 -10.99 -7.29
C SER A 104 -30.87 -10.94 -6.65
N ILE A 105 -30.32 -9.74 -6.45
CA ILE A 105 -28.96 -9.49 -5.94
C ILE A 105 -28.93 -8.61 -4.68
N ALA A 106 -30.10 -8.21 -4.17
CA ALA A 106 -30.25 -7.32 -3.02
C ALA A 106 -29.73 -7.93 -1.73
N LYS A 107 -29.91 -9.25 -1.53
CA LYS A 107 -29.53 -9.93 -0.29
C LYS A 107 -28.11 -10.47 -0.40
N ILE A 108 -27.22 -9.92 0.41
CA ILE A 108 -25.83 -10.37 0.50
C ILE A 108 -25.65 -11.07 1.85
N GLU A 109 -25.30 -12.35 1.79
CA GLU A 109 -24.91 -13.12 2.96
C GLU A 109 -23.45 -12.82 3.29
N VAL A 110 -23.22 -12.29 4.49
CA VAL A 110 -21.88 -12.08 5.03
C VAL A 110 -21.59 -13.21 6.02
N ALA A 111 -20.38 -13.79 5.94
CA ALA A 111 -19.95 -14.87 6.82
C ALA A 111 -20.16 -14.50 8.30
N GLY A 112 -20.79 -15.39 9.08
CA GLY A 112 -21.15 -15.11 10.48
C GLY A 112 -22.61 -14.67 10.71
N SER A 113 -23.52 -14.92 9.77
CA SER A 113 -25.01 -14.82 9.88
C SER A 113 -25.68 -13.44 9.74
N ALA A 114 -24.97 -12.40 9.29
CA ALA A 114 -25.59 -11.12 8.94
C ALA A 114 -25.96 -11.08 7.44
N THR A 115 -27.26 -11.05 7.12
CA THR A 115 -27.73 -10.71 5.77
C THR A 115 -27.87 -9.19 5.66
N VAL A 116 -27.15 -8.58 4.72
CA VAL A 116 -27.31 -7.16 4.40
C VAL A 116 -28.15 -7.03 3.14
N GLU A 117 -29.20 -6.23 3.22
CA GLU A 117 -30.07 -5.94 2.08
C GLU A 117 -29.70 -4.60 1.44
N LEU A 118 -29.29 -4.66 0.19
CA LEU A 118 -29.08 -3.51 -0.68
C LEU A 118 -30.40 -3.13 -1.36
N ALA A 119 -30.65 -1.84 -1.48
CA ALA A 119 -31.80 -1.32 -2.19
C ALA A 119 -31.36 -0.14 -3.07
N MET A 120 -31.92 -0.04 -4.26
CA MET A 120 -31.71 1.11 -5.11
C MET A 120 -32.83 2.12 -4.89
N LYS A 121 -32.48 3.41 -4.86
CA LYS A 121 -33.42 4.51 -5.05
C LYS A 121 -33.05 5.26 -6.32
N ALA A 122 -34.05 5.74 -7.04
CA ALA A 122 -33.83 6.44 -8.30
C ALA A 122 -34.62 7.75 -8.34
N ALA A 123 -34.06 8.75 -9.00
CA ALA A 123 -34.69 10.01 -9.29
C ALA A 123 -34.61 10.31 -10.79
N ILE A 124 -35.67 10.89 -11.34
CA ILE A 124 -35.78 11.19 -12.77
C ILE A 124 -36.24 12.63 -12.97
N ALA A 125 -35.58 13.31 -13.89
CA ALA A 125 -35.97 14.62 -14.37
C ALA A 125 -35.76 14.73 -15.88
N THR A 126 -36.68 15.40 -16.57
CA THR A 126 -36.67 15.64 -18.01
C THR A 126 -36.53 17.11 -18.33
N GLY A 127 -35.82 17.41 -19.40
CA GLY A 127 -35.59 18.79 -19.84
C GLY A 127 -34.27 18.97 -20.59
N PRO A 128 -33.95 20.23 -20.93
CA PRO A 128 -32.70 20.57 -21.56
C PRO A 128 -31.52 20.33 -20.62
N VAL A 129 -30.39 19.94 -21.18
CA VAL A 129 -29.10 19.82 -20.52
C VAL A 129 -28.00 20.38 -21.41
N ARG A 130 -26.90 20.75 -20.77
CA ARG A 130 -25.63 20.98 -21.45
C ARG A 130 -24.73 19.78 -21.25
N ARG A 131 -24.05 19.37 -22.32
CA ARG A 131 -23.10 18.26 -22.30
C ARG A 131 -21.77 18.71 -22.85
N PHE A 132 -20.75 18.70 -21.98
CA PHE A 132 -19.43 19.20 -22.31
C PHE A 132 -18.40 18.07 -22.32
N VAL A 133 -17.44 18.16 -23.24
CA VAL A 133 -16.19 17.42 -23.17
C VAL A 133 -15.11 18.41 -22.74
N VAL A 134 -14.55 18.20 -21.55
CA VAL A 134 -13.61 19.14 -20.93
C VAL A 134 -12.31 18.45 -20.55
N GLY A 135 -11.22 19.21 -20.55
CA GLY A 135 -9.89 18.77 -20.16
C GLY A 135 -8.87 18.74 -21.29
N ASP A 136 -7.62 18.57 -20.90
CA ASP A 136 -6.47 18.47 -21.78
C ASP A 136 -6.36 17.04 -22.35
N PRO A 137 -6.35 16.84 -23.68
CA PRO A 137 -6.22 15.50 -24.28
C PRO A 137 -4.91 14.78 -23.93
N GLU A 138 -3.85 15.53 -23.61
CA GLU A 138 -2.59 14.92 -23.15
C GLU A 138 -2.73 14.35 -21.74
N VAL A 139 -3.68 14.85 -20.94
CA VAL A 139 -3.97 14.36 -19.57
C VAL A 139 -5.15 13.40 -19.60
N GLN A 140 -6.35 13.93 -19.84
CA GLN A 140 -7.59 13.21 -20.12
C GLN A 140 -8.75 14.18 -20.45
N TRP A 141 -9.73 13.69 -21.19
CA TRP A 141 -11.06 14.26 -21.41
C TRP A 141 -12.10 13.66 -20.46
N ILE A 142 -13.03 14.51 -20.04
CA ILE A 142 -14.14 14.15 -19.14
C ILE A 142 -15.45 14.59 -19.79
N ASP A 143 -16.42 13.67 -19.82
CA ASP A 143 -17.79 13.90 -20.28
C ASP A 143 -18.63 14.39 -19.09
N VAL A 144 -19.17 15.60 -19.19
CA VAL A 144 -19.87 16.29 -18.11
C VAL A 144 -21.29 16.65 -18.56
N LEU A 145 -22.28 16.27 -17.76
CA LEU A 145 -23.66 16.70 -17.90
C LEU A 145 -23.96 17.81 -16.88
N ALA A 146 -24.49 18.93 -17.33
CA ALA A 146 -24.75 20.11 -16.50
C ALA A 146 -26.07 20.81 -16.87
N GLY A 147 -26.52 21.71 -15.99
CA GLY A 147 -27.74 22.50 -16.16
C GLY A 147 -28.85 22.12 -15.19
N HIS A 148 -29.91 22.91 -15.19
CA HIS A 148 -31.00 22.86 -14.21
C HIS A 148 -31.72 21.50 -14.13
N THR A 149 -31.74 20.72 -15.22
CA THR A 149 -32.32 19.36 -15.21
C THR A 149 -31.51 18.41 -14.31
N VAL A 150 -30.18 18.55 -14.27
CA VAL A 150 -29.30 17.79 -13.36
C VAL A 150 -29.50 18.24 -11.91
N ASP A 151 -29.75 19.53 -11.69
CA ASP A 151 -30.05 20.06 -10.35
C ASP A 151 -31.40 19.53 -9.83
N ARG A 152 -32.43 19.47 -10.69
CA ARG A 152 -33.73 18.88 -10.38
C ARG A 152 -33.63 17.41 -9.99
N VAL A 153 -32.83 16.62 -10.70
CA VAL A 153 -32.67 15.19 -10.35
C VAL A 153 -31.95 15.01 -9.00
N ALA A 154 -30.95 15.84 -8.70
CA ALA A 154 -30.26 15.85 -7.40
C ALA A 154 -31.14 16.38 -6.26
N ALA A 155 -32.11 17.25 -6.55
CA ALA A 155 -33.13 17.64 -5.60
C ALA A 155 -34.11 16.49 -5.33
N ALA A 156 -34.64 15.85 -6.39
CA ALA A 156 -35.55 14.72 -6.28
C ALA A 156 -34.95 13.53 -5.50
N GLU A 157 -33.68 13.21 -5.71
CA GLU A 157 -32.97 12.13 -5.00
C GLU A 157 -33.00 12.28 -3.47
N ARG A 158 -32.94 13.52 -2.96
CA ARG A 158 -32.97 13.79 -1.52
C ARG A 158 -34.32 13.46 -0.88
N HIS A 159 -35.39 13.47 -1.67
CA HIS A 159 -36.73 13.07 -1.24
C HIS A 159 -36.99 11.57 -1.43
N ALA A 160 -36.14 10.87 -2.19
CA ALA A 160 -36.29 9.44 -2.47
C ALA A 160 -35.84 8.58 -1.26
N GLN A 161 -36.67 7.63 -0.87
CA GLN A 161 -36.34 6.61 0.12
C GLN A 161 -35.86 5.32 -0.56
N LYS A 162 -35.33 4.40 0.24
CA LYS A 162 -34.82 3.12 -0.24
C LYS A 162 -35.91 2.34 -0.98
N GLY A 163 -35.61 1.89 -2.19
CA GLY A 163 -36.57 1.11 -2.99
C GLY A 163 -37.62 1.94 -3.72
N GLU A 164 -37.45 3.26 -3.82
CA GLU A 164 -38.39 4.14 -4.52
C GLU A 164 -37.82 4.66 -5.86
N VAL A 165 -38.72 4.91 -6.82
CA VAL A 165 -38.45 5.70 -8.03
C VAL A 165 -39.25 7.00 -7.90
N LEU A 166 -38.54 8.13 -7.91
CA LEU A 166 -39.15 9.45 -7.85
C LEU A 166 -39.02 10.20 -9.18
N LEU A 167 -40.11 10.82 -9.61
CA LEU A 167 -40.11 11.79 -10.70
C LEU A 167 -40.29 13.19 -10.12
N ASP A 168 -39.55 14.15 -10.65
CA ASP A 168 -39.77 15.55 -10.32
C ASP A 168 -41.12 16.06 -10.85
N PRO A 169 -41.67 17.16 -10.29
CA PRO A 169 -43.01 17.63 -10.62
C PRO A 169 -43.24 17.85 -12.12
N GLN A 170 -42.25 18.36 -12.84
CA GLN A 170 -42.38 18.65 -14.26
C GLN A 170 -42.45 17.38 -15.10
N SER A 171 -41.58 16.41 -14.82
CA SER A 171 -41.60 15.11 -15.52
C SER A 171 -42.83 14.28 -15.16
N ALA A 172 -43.27 14.33 -13.90
CA ALA A 172 -44.48 13.65 -13.48
C ALA A 172 -45.73 14.19 -14.18
N ALA A 173 -45.83 15.52 -14.34
CA ALA A 173 -46.92 16.14 -15.09
C ALA A 173 -46.91 15.75 -16.58
N ALA A 174 -45.73 15.63 -17.20
CA ALA A 174 -45.60 15.22 -18.60
C ALA A 174 -46.02 13.76 -18.86
N LEU A 175 -45.98 12.91 -17.82
CA LEU A 175 -46.33 11.49 -17.89
C LEU A 175 -47.61 11.14 -17.11
N ALA A 176 -48.41 12.13 -16.69
CA ALA A 176 -49.49 11.94 -15.71
C ALA A 176 -50.48 10.81 -16.06
N ASP A 177 -50.83 10.65 -17.34
CA ASP A 177 -51.78 9.63 -17.81
C ASP A 177 -51.16 8.22 -17.87
N LEU A 178 -49.83 8.10 -17.79
CA LEU A 178 -49.08 6.85 -17.90
C LEU A 178 -48.52 6.35 -16.56
N LEU A 179 -48.45 7.22 -15.54
CA LEU A 179 -47.84 6.89 -14.25
C LEU A 179 -48.83 6.22 -13.30
N VAL A 180 -48.40 5.12 -12.70
CA VAL A 180 -49.04 4.55 -11.51
C VAL A 180 -48.31 5.11 -10.29
N VAL A 181 -48.83 6.22 -9.76
CA VAL A 181 -48.25 6.93 -8.60
C VAL A 181 -48.77 6.32 -7.30
N THR A 182 -47.86 5.95 -6.40
CA THR A 182 -48.21 5.48 -5.05
C THR A 182 -48.57 6.62 -4.12
N GLU A 183 -47.73 7.67 -4.11
CA GLU A 183 -47.98 8.89 -3.34
C GLU A 183 -47.27 10.10 -3.97
N TRP A 184 -47.73 11.28 -3.57
CA TRP A 184 -47.05 12.54 -3.86
C TRP A 184 -46.36 13.05 -2.60
N ARG A 185 -45.06 13.30 -2.67
CA ARG A 185 -44.23 13.75 -1.54
C ARG A 185 -43.57 15.08 -1.89
N ASP A 186 -43.96 16.16 -1.22
CA ASP A 186 -43.45 17.52 -1.48
C ASP A 186 -43.51 17.94 -2.96
N GLY A 187 -44.52 17.43 -3.70
CA GLY A 187 -44.70 17.67 -5.14
C GLY A 187 -43.98 16.67 -6.07
N TYR A 188 -43.13 15.79 -5.53
CA TYR A 188 -42.50 14.69 -6.28
C TYR A 188 -43.45 13.48 -6.35
N ALA A 189 -43.49 12.80 -7.49
CA ALA A 189 -44.29 11.59 -7.66
C ALA A 189 -43.48 10.35 -7.33
N VAL A 190 -43.94 9.54 -6.37
CA VAL A 190 -43.38 8.20 -6.09
C VAL A 190 -44.07 7.19 -7.00
N VAL A 191 -43.31 6.59 -7.92
CA VAL A 191 -43.85 5.78 -9.01
C VAL A 191 -43.74 4.29 -8.69
N ALA A 192 -44.87 3.57 -8.73
CA ALA A 192 -44.94 2.11 -8.59
C ALA A 192 -44.89 1.37 -9.93
N GLY A 193 -45.25 2.04 -11.02
CA GLY A 193 -45.34 1.41 -12.34
C GLY A 193 -45.75 2.37 -13.46
N LEU A 194 -45.79 1.83 -14.67
CA LEU A 194 -46.37 2.47 -15.85
C LEU A 194 -47.63 1.69 -16.27
N SER A 195 -48.66 2.39 -16.74
CA SER A 195 -49.92 1.80 -17.19
C SER A 195 -49.74 0.91 -18.43
N ASP A 196 -48.81 1.27 -19.32
CA ASP A 196 -48.50 0.56 -20.55
C ASP A 196 -47.07 0.00 -20.53
N SER A 197 -46.87 -1.12 -21.25
CA SER A 197 -45.54 -1.67 -21.46
C SER A 197 -44.73 -0.79 -22.42
N VAL A 198 -43.53 -0.38 -22.01
CA VAL A 198 -42.62 0.42 -22.84
C VAL A 198 -41.69 -0.51 -23.61
N THR A 199 -41.66 -0.37 -24.93
CA THR A 199 -40.75 -1.15 -25.78
C THR A 199 -39.30 -0.71 -25.54
N PRO A 200 -38.38 -1.62 -25.17
CA PRO A 200 -36.96 -1.28 -25.01
C PRO A 200 -36.31 -0.89 -26.34
N VAL A 201 -35.33 0.02 -26.28
CA VAL A 201 -34.60 0.55 -27.45
C VAL A 201 -33.10 0.36 -27.25
N PRO A 202 -32.57 -0.88 -27.35
CA PRO A 202 -31.17 -1.13 -27.04
C PRO A 202 -30.23 -0.47 -28.05
N TRP A 203 -29.03 -0.10 -27.60
CA TRP A 203 -27.98 0.37 -28.50
C TRP A 203 -27.60 -0.71 -29.52
N PRO A 204 -27.27 -0.34 -30.77
CA PRO A 204 -26.76 -1.29 -31.73
C PRO A 204 -25.41 -1.87 -31.26
N PRO A 205 -25.06 -3.11 -31.66
CA PRO A 205 -23.75 -3.67 -31.38
C PRO A 205 -22.64 -2.73 -31.83
N LEU A 206 -21.61 -2.56 -30.99
CA LEU A 206 -20.43 -1.78 -31.37
C LEU A 206 -19.57 -2.63 -32.30
N ASP A 207 -19.24 -2.11 -33.47
CA ASP A 207 -18.14 -2.63 -34.26
C ASP A 207 -16.84 -2.17 -33.62
N LEU A 208 -16.04 -3.14 -33.16
CA LEU A 208 -14.83 -2.91 -32.38
C LEU A 208 -13.56 -3.04 -33.22
N GLU A 209 -13.65 -3.14 -34.56
CA GLU A 209 -12.47 -2.97 -35.41
C GLU A 209 -11.72 -1.69 -34.99
N ALA A 210 -10.47 -1.86 -34.58
CA ALA A 210 -9.81 -1.06 -33.56
C ALA A 210 -9.89 0.45 -33.81
N LEU A 211 -10.67 1.16 -32.98
CA LEU A 211 -10.63 2.62 -32.90
C LEU A 211 -9.16 3.08 -32.77
N PRO A 212 -8.72 4.11 -33.53
CA PRO A 212 -7.35 4.60 -33.44
C PRO A 212 -6.98 5.00 -32.01
N GLU A 213 -5.74 4.74 -31.60
CA GLU A 213 -5.22 5.15 -30.29
C GLU A 213 -5.45 6.64 -30.01
N ALA A 214 -5.31 7.49 -31.03
CA ALA A 214 -5.55 8.93 -30.93
C ALA A 214 -6.98 9.29 -30.50
N GLU A 215 -7.97 8.44 -30.76
CA GLU A 215 -9.37 8.66 -30.36
C GLU A 215 -9.68 8.10 -28.98
N VAL A 216 -8.99 7.03 -28.56
CA VAL A 216 -9.27 6.31 -27.30
C VAL A 216 -8.43 6.84 -26.13
N ARG A 217 -7.13 7.09 -26.36
CA ARG A 217 -6.18 7.51 -25.32
C ARG A 217 -6.64 8.74 -24.53
N PRO A 218 -7.20 9.81 -25.15
CA PRO A 218 -7.62 10.99 -24.41
C PRO A 218 -8.70 10.70 -23.35
N TRP A 219 -9.46 9.60 -23.44
CA TRP A 219 -10.54 9.31 -22.48
C TRP A 219 -10.07 8.60 -21.20
N LEU A 220 -8.78 8.31 -21.09
CA LEU A 220 -8.20 7.56 -19.97
C LEU A 220 -6.94 8.26 -19.48
N LEU A 221 -6.68 8.16 -18.18
CA LEU A 221 -5.37 8.51 -17.62
C LEU A 221 -4.29 7.65 -18.31
N ALA A 222 -3.19 8.26 -18.73
CA ALA A 222 -2.11 7.55 -19.44
C ALA A 222 -1.64 6.26 -18.75
N PRO A 223 -1.41 6.22 -17.40
CA PRO A 223 -1.00 4.98 -16.73
C PRO A 223 -2.08 3.89 -16.75
N VAL A 224 -3.36 4.27 -16.79
CA VAL A 224 -4.48 3.32 -16.90
C VAL A 224 -4.54 2.74 -18.31
N TYR A 225 -4.38 3.59 -19.34
CA TYR A 225 -4.34 3.16 -20.73
C TYR A 225 -3.19 2.18 -21.00
N GLU A 226 -1.98 2.49 -20.55
CA GLU A 226 -0.80 1.63 -20.69
C GLU A 226 -1.00 0.25 -20.05
N ARG A 227 -1.57 0.20 -18.83
CA ARG A 227 -1.88 -1.07 -18.14
C ARG A 227 -2.89 -1.91 -18.89
N LEU A 228 -3.92 -1.29 -19.49
CA LEU A 228 -4.94 -2.00 -20.26
C LEU A 228 -4.37 -2.56 -21.57
N GLN A 229 -3.57 -1.77 -22.29
CA GLN A 229 -2.89 -2.21 -23.51
C GLN A 229 -1.90 -3.36 -23.26
N GLY A 230 -1.19 -3.35 -22.13
CA GLY A 230 -0.23 -4.40 -21.76
C GLY A 230 -0.85 -5.72 -21.25
N GLY A 231 -2.18 -5.87 -21.25
CA GLY A 231 -2.84 -7.06 -20.70
C GLY A 231 -2.83 -7.13 -19.17
N HIS A 232 -2.39 -6.07 -18.49
CA HIS A 232 -2.30 -6.00 -17.02
C HIS A 232 -3.61 -5.55 -16.34
N GLY A 233 -4.72 -5.52 -17.09
CA GLY A 233 -6.02 -5.00 -16.63
C GLY A 233 -6.59 -5.68 -15.38
N GLU A 234 -6.35 -6.99 -15.20
CA GLU A 234 -6.78 -7.71 -13.98
C GLU A 234 -6.01 -7.29 -12.72
N PHE A 235 -4.80 -6.72 -12.90
CA PHE A 235 -3.94 -6.22 -11.83
C PHE A 235 -3.94 -4.68 -11.73
N LEU A 236 -4.83 -4.02 -12.50
CA LEU A 236 -5.10 -2.58 -12.37
C LEU A 236 -5.68 -2.26 -10.99
N ALA A 237 -6.45 -3.20 -10.42
CA ALA A 237 -7.05 -3.05 -9.12
C ALA A 237 -6.07 -3.45 -8.01
N GLU A 238 -5.83 -2.53 -7.08
CA GLU A 238 -4.81 -2.64 -6.03
C GLU A 238 -5.27 -1.95 -4.75
N LEU A 239 -4.77 -2.42 -3.61
CA LEU A 239 -4.89 -1.75 -2.32
C LEU A 239 -3.60 -0.95 -2.04
N ARG A 240 -3.68 0.37 -1.94
CA ARG A 240 -2.50 1.22 -1.75
C ARG A 240 -2.77 2.43 -0.86
N PRO A 241 -1.75 2.98 -0.18
CA PRO A 241 -1.87 4.30 0.44
C PRO A 241 -2.11 5.35 -0.65
N ALA A 242 -3.11 6.21 -0.45
CA ALA A 242 -3.44 7.30 -1.33
C ALA A 242 -3.97 8.51 -0.55
N VAL A 243 -4.02 9.66 -1.21
CA VAL A 243 -4.54 10.92 -0.68
C VAL A 243 -5.71 11.35 -1.54
N ALA A 244 -6.88 11.53 -0.91
CA ALA A 244 -8.08 12.06 -1.55
C ALA A 244 -8.14 13.58 -1.35
N LEU A 245 -8.29 14.32 -2.43
CA LEU A 245 -8.52 15.77 -2.45
C LEU A 245 -9.87 16.02 -3.13
N PHE A 246 -10.79 16.59 -2.36
CA PHE A 246 -12.08 17.08 -2.86
C PHE A 246 -12.05 18.60 -2.94
N LEU A 247 -12.55 19.15 -4.04
CA LEU A 247 -12.67 20.59 -4.25
C LEU A 247 -14.06 20.90 -4.80
N ARG A 248 -14.79 21.78 -4.11
CA ARG A 248 -16.06 22.36 -4.56
C ARG A 248 -15.84 23.76 -5.11
N PHE A 249 -16.59 24.11 -6.14
CA PHE A 249 -16.54 25.41 -6.82
C PHE A 249 -17.92 25.79 -7.37
N GLY A 250 -18.14 27.08 -7.60
CA GLY A 250 -19.33 27.63 -8.23
C GLY A 250 -19.01 28.81 -9.14
N GLY A 251 -20.05 29.51 -9.62
CA GLY A 251 -19.91 30.74 -10.40
C GLY A 251 -20.00 30.59 -11.92
N ILE A 252 -20.32 29.40 -12.43
CA ILE A 252 -20.68 29.17 -13.83
C ILE A 252 -22.21 28.95 -13.90
N ASP A 253 -22.89 29.72 -14.74
CA ASP A 253 -24.29 29.49 -15.09
C ASP A 253 -24.34 28.59 -16.34
N TYR A 254 -24.65 27.32 -16.17
CA TYR A 254 -24.58 26.36 -17.28
C TYR A 254 -25.73 26.55 -18.30
N ASP A 255 -26.89 27.04 -17.86
CA ASP A 255 -28.07 27.10 -18.71
C ASP A 255 -28.10 28.36 -19.59
N GLN A 256 -27.72 29.51 -19.02
CA GLN A 256 -27.84 30.81 -19.69
C GLN A 256 -26.53 31.31 -20.32
N ASP A 257 -25.37 30.83 -19.84
CA ASP A 257 -24.08 31.26 -20.37
C ASP A 257 -23.68 30.41 -21.59
N GLU A 258 -23.66 31.03 -22.77
CA GLU A 258 -23.15 30.39 -23.98
C GLU A 258 -21.66 30.00 -23.85
N ALA A 259 -20.90 30.77 -23.06
CA ALA A 259 -19.49 30.48 -22.81
C ALA A 259 -19.27 29.47 -21.67
N ALA A 260 -20.31 28.88 -21.07
CA ALA A 260 -20.20 27.94 -19.96
C ALA A 260 -19.23 26.78 -20.26
N GLY A 261 -19.32 26.18 -21.45
CA GLY A 261 -18.44 25.10 -21.87
C GLY A 261 -16.96 25.52 -21.94
N GLN A 262 -16.67 26.70 -22.49
CA GLN A 262 -15.32 27.24 -22.57
C GLN A 262 -14.76 27.62 -21.19
N LYS A 263 -15.61 28.18 -20.32
CA LYS A 263 -15.25 28.51 -18.93
C LYS A 263 -14.92 27.27 -18.13
N LEU A 264 -15.76 26.24 -18.23
CA LEU A 264 -15.54 24.97 -17.55
C LEU A 264 -14.28 24.27 -18.08
N ASP A 265 -14.10 24.19 -19.40
CA ASP A 265 -12.90 23.60 -20.01
C ASP A 265 -11.63 24.33 -19.56
N GLY A 266 -11.62 25.66 -19.61
CA GLY A 266 -10.51 26.48 -19.13
C GLY A 266 -10.18 26.24 -17.65
N TYR A 267 -11.20 26.12 -16.80
CA TYR A 267 -11.02 25.79 -15.39
C TYR A 267 -10.48 24.37 -15.18
N ILE A 268 -11.05 23.36 -15.83
CA ILE A 268 -10.62 21.97 -15.70
C ILE A 268 -9.19 21.77 -16.22
N ARG A 269 -8.80 22.41 -17.33
CA ARG A 269 -7.41 22.39 -17.82
C ARG A 269 -6.44 23.05 -16.83
N TRP A 270 -6.83 24.15 -16.20
CA TRP A 270 -6.03 24.77 -15.14
C TRP A 270 -5.87 23.84 -13.93
N VAL A 271 -6.94 23.19 -13.49
CA VAL A 271 -6.89 22.18 -12.41
C VAL A 271 -5.97 21.02 -12.80
N GLN A 272 -6.15 20.45 -14.00
CA GLN A 272 -5.31 19.36 -14.51
C GLN A 272 -3.84 19.79 -14.63
N SER A 273 -3.56 21.04 -15.01
CA SER A 273 -2.19 21.57 -15.06
C SER A 273 -1.54 21.60 -13.68
N ILE A 274 -2.27 22.04 -12.65
CA ILE A 274 -1.78 22.02 -11.26
C ILE A 274 -1.59 20.58 -10.80
N LEU A 275 -2.60 19.71 -10.97
CA LEU A 275 -2.52 18.32 -10.53
C LEU A 275 -1.36 17.59 -11.23
N SER A 276 -1.20 17.73 -12.55
CA SER A 276 -0.11 17.13 -13.31
C SER A 276 1.26 17.63 -12.84
N ARG A 277 1.38 18.92 -12.50
CA ARG A 277 2.61 19.50 -11.94
C ARG A 277 3.02 18.83 -10.62
N TYR A 278 2.04 18.44 -9.81
CA TYR A 278 2.23 17.73 -8.54
C TYR A 278 2.11 16.21 -8.66
N GLU A 279 2.00 15.68 -9.88
CA GLU A 279 1.81 14.25 -10.19
C GLU A 279 0.56 13.64 -9.52
N GLY A 280 -0.48 14.45 -9.34
CA GLY A 280 -1.82 14.02 -8.94
C GLY A 280 -2.72 13.77 -10.15
N SER A 281 -3.76 12.95 -9.97
CA SER A 281 -4.72 12.61 -11.01
C SER A 281 -6.11 13.14 -10.69
N LEU A 282 -6.74 13.82 -11.64
CA LEU A 282 -8.17 14.14 -11.56
C LEU A 282 -8.95 12.85 -11.80
N ILE A 283 -9.79 12.43 -10.85
CA ILE A 283 -10.54 11.17 -10.93
C ILE A 283 -11.95 11.43 -11.46
N GLN A 284 -12.60 12.48 -10.97
CA GLN A 284 -14.00 12.75 -11.29
C GLN A 284 -14.32 14.25 -11.24
N VAL A 285 -15.31 14.64 -12.05
CA VAL A 285 -15.97 15.94 -12.03
C VAL A 285 -17.48 15.71 -11.96
N THR A 286 -18.16 16.34 -11.00
CA THR A 286 -19.61 16.17 -10.75
C THR A 286 -20.30 17.53 -10.63
N MET A 287 -21.50 17.64 -11.20
CA MET A 287 -22.31 18.86 -11.24
C MET A 287 -23.52 18.77 -10.29
N GLY A 288 -24.01 19.90 -9.78
CA GLY A 288 -25.23 19.95 -8.97
C GLY A 288 -25.55 21.32 -8.33
N GLU A 289 -26.76 21.42 -7.75
CA GLU A 289 -27.43 22.64 -7.28
C GLU A 289 -26.63 23.43 -6.23
N LYS A 290 -25.93 22.72 -5.34
CA LYS A 290 -25.09 23.33 -4.31
C LYS A 290 -23.67 23.55 -4.83
N GLY A 291 -23.43 23.67 -6.13
CA GLY A 291 -22.11 23.87 -6.69
C GLY A 291 -21.44 22.56 -7.13
N SER A 292 -20.63 22.69 -8.17
CA SER A 292 -19.87 21.63 -8.79
C SER A 292 -18.70 21.21 -7.90
N TYR A 293 -18.30 19.94 -7.97
CA TYR A 293 -17.09 19.50 -7.29
C TYR A 293 -16.27 18.57 -8.16
N LEU A 294 -14.99 18.49 -7.82
CA LEU A 294 -14.03 17.59 -8.42
C LEU A 294 -13.34 16.77 -7.34
N TYR A 295 -12.95 15.57 -7.73
CA TYR A 295 -12.23 14.62 -6.89
C TYR A 295 -10.90 14.29 -7.57
N ALA A 296 -9.80 14.56 -6.87
CA ALA A 296 -8.46 14.20 -7.28
C ALA A 296 -7.81 13.24 -6.29
N ALA A 297 -6.92 12.40 -6.78
CA ALA A 297 -6.13 11.48 -5.97
C ALA A 297 -4.62 11.69 -6.20
N PHE A 298 -3.86 11.54 -5.12
CA PHE A 298 -2.39 11.42 -5.14
C PHE A 298 -2.03 10.04 -4.59
N GLY A 299 -0.96 9.44 -5.08
CA GLY A 299 -0.65 8.04 -4.78
C GLY A 299 -1.33 7.01 -5.68
N ALA A 300 -2.20 7.45 -6.60
CA ALA A 300 -2.99 6.61 -7.48
C ALA A 300 -3.22 7.31 -8.83
N PRO A 301 -2.91 6.68 -9.98
CA PRO A 301 -2.38 5.32 -10.17
C PRO A 301 -0.87 5.16 -9.90
N ILE A 302 -0.16 6.26 -9.64
CA ILE A 302 1.30 6.29 -9.39
C ILE A 302 1.56 6.86 -8.00
N ALA A 303 2.37 6.15 -7.21
CA ALA A 303 2.78 6.54 -5.87
C ALA A 303 4.10 7.33 -5.82
N HIS A 304 4.17 8.26 -4.88
CA HIS A 304 5.35 9.06 -4.55
C HIS A 304 5.62 9.01 -3.04
N GLU A 305 6.87 9.26 -2.65
CA GLU A 305 7.26 9.28 -1.23
C GLU A 305 6.54 10.40 -0.46
N ASP A 306 6.14 11.47 -1.16
CA ASP A 306 5.64 12.74 -0.63
C ASP A 306 4.21 13.09 -1.10
N ASP A 307 3.37 12.10 -1.46
CA ASP A 307 2.01 12.32 -1.99
C ASP A 307 1.14 13.23 -1.10
N ALA A 308 1.27 13.14 0.23
CA ALA A 308 0.56 14.02 1.16
C ALA A 308 1.02 15.49 1.03
N GLU A 309 2.32 15.73 0.87
CA GLU A 309 2.85 17.08 0.71
C GLU A 309 2.47 17.67 -0.64
N ARG A 310 2.46 16.84 -1.69
CA ARG A 310 2.00 17.20 -3.04
C ARG A 310 0.53 17.59 -3.06
N ALA A 311 -0.32 16.82 -2.41
CA ALA A 311 -1.74 17.13 -2.29
C ALA A 311 -1.99 18.46 -1.57
N VAL A 312 -1.29 18.69 -0.45
CA VAL A 312 -1.38 19.94 0.33
C VAL A 312 -0.87 21.15 -0.48
N ALA A 313 0.23 20.99 -1.23
CA ALA A 313 0.75 22.04 -2.10
C ALA A 313 -0.22 22.38 -3.24
N ALA A 314 -0.74 21.35 -3.92
CA ALA A 314 -1.75 21.51 -4.98
C ALA A 314 -3.01 22.21 -4.44
N ALA A 315 -3.49 21.82 -3.26
CA ALA A 315 -4.64 22.45 -2.62
C ALA A 315 -4.44 23.95 -2.34
N LEU A 316 -3.24 24.36 -1.90
CA LEU A 316 -2.92 25.76 -1.66
C LEU A 316 -2.92 26.60 -2.95
N GLU A 317 -2.45 26.03 -4.07
CA GLU A 317 -2.54 26.69 -5.38
C GLU A 317 -3.99 26.73 -5.90
N LEU A 318 -4.72 25.63 -5.78
CA LEU A 318 -6.11 25.51 -6.23
C LEU A 318 -7.08 26.41 -5.46
N ARG A 319 -6.74 26.78 -4.22
CA ARG A 319 -7.55 27.67 -3.36
C ARG A 319 -7.85 29.02 -4.01
N THR A 320 -6.97 29.53 -4.86
CA THR A 320 -7.09 30.88 -5.44
C THR A 320 -6.91 30.82 -6.95
N PRO A 321 -8.03 30.70 -7.70
CA PRO A 321 -8.00 30.78 -9.16
C PRO A 321 -7.30 32.07 -9.64
N PRO A 322 -6.55 32.01 -10.75
CA PRO A 322 -5.92 33.18 -11.36
C PRO A 322 -6.98 34.17 -11.88
N THR A 323 -6.56 35.42 -12.14
CA THR A 323 -7.48 36.51 -12.50
C THR A 323 -8.31 36.29 -13.77
N HIS A 324 -7.89 35.41 -14.68
CA HIS A 324 -8.67 35.05 -15.87
C HIS A 324 -9.76 34.00 -15.60
N LEU A 325 -9.80 33.45 -14.38
CA LEU A 325 -10.80 32.50 -13.87
C LEU A 325 -11.55 33.09 -12.66
N ASP A 326 -11.68 34.42 -12.59
CA ASP A 326 -12.33 35.15 -11.49
C ASP A 326 -13.85 34.89 -11.39
N PHE A 327 -14.44 34.33 -12.45
CA PHE A 327 -15.81 33.82 -12.43
C PHE A 327 -15.98 32.62 -11.49
N ILE A 328 -14.91 31.90 -11.16
CA ILE A 328 -14.96 30.80 -10.19
C ILE A 328 -15.06 31.35 -8.76
N ARG A 329 -16.07 30.89 -8.04
CA ARG A 329 -16.38 31.31 -6.66
C ARG A 329 -16.53 30.11 -5.74
N GLU A 330 -16.63 30.37 -4.44
CA GLU A 330 -16.96 29.36 -3.41
C GLU A 330 -16.02 28.15 -3.36
N VAL A 331 -14.73 28.38 -3.63
CA VAL A 331 -13.73 27.32 -3.60
C VAL A 331 -13.59 26.75 -2.18
N GLN A 332 -13.90 25.48 -1.99
CA GLN A 332 -13.83 24.77 -0.70
C GLN A 332 -13.09 23.47 -0.88
N LEU A 333 -12.16 23.12 0.02
CA LEU A 333 -11.33 21.92 -0.13
C LEU A 333 -11.34 21.03 1.10
N GLY A 334 -11.29 19.72 0.87
CA GLY A 334 -11.12 18.68 1.88
C GLY A 334 -10.05 17.69 1.49
N ILE A 335 -9.13 17.36 2.40
CA ILE A 335 -8.03 16.42 2.14
C ILE A 335 -7.97 15.34 3.22
N SER A 336 -7.89 14.08 2.81
CA SER A 336 -7.59 12.97 3.72
C SER A 336 -6.68 11.93 3.09
N ARG A 337 -6.02 11.12 3.92
CA ARG A 337 -5.11 10.05 3.48
C ARG A 337 -5.32 8.74 4.23
N GLY A 338 -5.06 7.65 3.54
CA GLY A 338 -4.99 6.30 4.11
C GLY A 338 -4.98 5.25 3.01
N ARG A 339 -5.17 3.98 3.38
CA ARG A 339 -5.27 2.88 2.40
C ARG A 339 -6.61 2.93 1.67
N MET A 340 -6.54 2.91 0.35
CA MET A 340 -7.69 2.97 -0.55
C MET A 340 -7.55 1.87 -1.60
N ARG A 341 -8.69 1.36 -2.06
CA ARG A 341 -8.72 0.51 -3.25
C ARG A 341 -8.72 1.40 -4.48
N THR A 342 -7.77 1.16 -5.36
CA THR A 342 -7.63 1.83 -6.65
C THR A 342 -7.94 0.82 -7.75
N GLY A 343 -8.52 1.23 -8.88
CA GLY A 343 -8.73 0.35 -10.03
C GLY A 343 -10.07 0.57 -10.73
N ALA A 344 -10.35 -0.29 -11.72
CA ALA A 344 -11.61 -0.24 -12.44
C ALA A 344 -12.78 -0.77 -11.58
N TYR A 345 -13.92 -0.09 -11.66
CA TYR A 345 -15.20 -0.57 -11.13
C TYR A 345 -16.35 -0.22 -12.08
N GLY A 346 -17.45 -0.97 -11.98
CA GLY A 346 -18.61 -0.91 -12.88
C GLY A 346 -18.95 -2.27 -13.52
N GLY A 347 -19.71 -2.25 -14.61
CA GLY A 347 -20.11 -3.46 -15.37
C GLY A 347 -19.08 -3.87 -16.44
N LYS A 348 -19.24 -5.01 -17.10
CA LYS A 348 -18.38 -5.48 -18.20
C LYS A 348 -18.36 -4.52 -19.39
N THR A 349 -19.51 -3.92 -19.71
CA THR A 349 -19.65 -3.04 -20.88
C THR A 349 -19.32 -1.57 -20.59
N ARG A 350 -19.30 -1.16 -19.30
CA ARG A 350 -18.97 0.22 -18.88
C ARG A 350 -18.36 0.22 -17.48
N ARG A 351 -17.10 0.66 -17.40
CA ARG A 351 -16.31 0.84 -16.17
C ARG A 351 -15.68 2.21 -16.12
N THR A 352 -15.25 2.62 -14.94
CA THR A 352 -14.38 3.77 -14.74
C THR A 352 -13.22 3.42 -13.81
N TYR A 353 -12.11 4.14 -13.92
CA TYR A 353 -11.06 4.08 -12.90
C TYR A 353 -11.51 4.87 -11.68
N GLY A 354 -11.37 4.28 -10.50
CA GLY A 354 -11.76 4.87 -9.23
C GLY A 354 -10.72 4.68 -8.15
N VAL A 355 -10.80 5.55 -7.16
CA VAL A 355 -10.10 5.42 -5.89
C VAL A 355 -11.17 5.47 -4.81
N LEU A 356 -11.40 4.33 -4.17
CA LEU A 356 -12.50 4.06 -3.23
C LEU A 356 -11.94 3.75 -1.85
N GLY A 357 -12.64 4.20 -0.81
CA GLY A 357 -12.30 3.90 0.59
C GLY A 357 -12.83 4.96 1.54
N ASP A 358 -12.77 4.68 2.84
CA ASP A 358 -13.31 5.56 3.89
C ASP A 358 -12.75 6.99 3.82
N GLU A 359 -11.48 7.12 3.46
CA GLU A 359 -10.78 8.40 3.41
C GLU A 359 -11.30 9.31 2.27
N VAL A 360 -11.91 8.74 1.24
CA VAL A 360 -12.61 9.47 0.17
C VAL A 360 -13.85 10.15 0.74
N ASN A 361 -14.64 9.41 1.53
CA ASN A 361 -15.83 9.92 2.21
C ASN A 361 -15.48 10.98 3.25
N VAL A 362 -14.38 10.78 4.00
CA VAL A 362 -13.85 11.78 4.92
C VAL A 362 -13.49 13.06 4.17
N ALA A 363 -12.69 12.98 3.09
CA ALA A 363 -12.29 14.15 2.31
C ALA A 363 -13.50 14.92 1.71
N ALA A 364 -14.47 14.21 1.15
CA ALA A 364 -15.71 14.80 0.65
C ALA A 364 -16.50 15.52 1.77
N ARG A 365 -16.57 14.92 2.97
CA ARG A 365 -17.22 15.53 4.12
C ARG A 365 -16.47 16.78 4.61
N LEU A 366 -15.14 16.74 4.67
CA LEU A 366 -14.30 17.89 5.02
C LEU A 366 -14.55 19.06 4.07
N MET A 367 -14.55 18.81 2.76
CA MET A 367 -14.88 19.81 1.74
C MET A 367 -16.26 20.43 1.99
N SER A 368 -17.28 19.61 2.28
CA SER A 368 -18.65 20.09 2.51
C SER A 368 -18.81 20.98 3.75
N GLN A 369 -17.92 20.86 4.73
CA GLN A 369 -17.95 21.62 5.99
C GLN A 369 -16.99 22.82 5.98
N ALA A 370 -16.07 22.88 5.02
CA ALA A 370 -15.16 24.00 4.85
C ALA A 370 -15.94 25.28 4.50
N GLN A 371 -15.54 26.44 5.02
CA GLN A 371 -16.06 27.73 4.51
C GLN A 371 -15.39 28.08 3.17
N PRO A 372 -15.99 28.96 2.33
CA PRO A 372 -15.34 29.43 1.12
C PRO A 372 -13.91 29.94 1.38
N GLY A 373 -12.95 29.43 0.62
CA GLY A 373 -11.51 29.68 0.74
C GLY A 373 -10.78 28.80 1.77
N GLN A 374 -11.47 27.95 2.53
CA GLN A 374 -10.84 27.07 3.51
C GLN A 374 -10.41 25.73 2.91
N ILE A 375 -9.33 25.18 3.47
CA ILE A 375 -8.83 23.84 3.20
C ILE A 375 -8.86 23.07 4.53
N LEU A 376 -9.79 22.13 4.66
CA LEU A 376 -9.87 21.26 5.83
C LEU A 376 -9.11 19.96 5.57
N VAL A 377 -8.33 19.52 6.56
CA VAL A 377 -7.51 18.31 6.46
C VAL A 377 -7.76 17.38 7.64
N SER A 378 -7.63 16.08 7.41
CA SER A 378 -7.64 15.09 8.49
C SER A 378 -6.35 15.10 9.30
N GLN A 379 -6.41 14.58 10.53
CA GLN A 379 -5.24 14.46 11.40
C GLN A 379 -4.05 13.72 10.75
N ARG A 380 -4.32 12.72 9.92
CA ARG A 380 -3.28 11.95 9.21
C ARG A 380 -2.48 12.83 8.24
N ILE A 381 -3.14 13.79 7.56
CA ILE A 381 -2.44 14.77 6.72
C ILE A 381 -1.57 15.69 7.57
N VAL A 382 -2.06 16.13 8.74
CA VAL A 382 -1.29 16.97 9.66
C VAL A 382 0.00 16.26 10.06
N TYR A 383 -0.06 15.02 10.54
CA TYR A 383 1.15 14.29 10.93
C TYR A 383 2.16 14.13 9.79
N ALA A 384 1.66 13.80 8.59
CA ALA A 384 2.50 13.60 7.42
C ALA A 384 3.19 14.87 6.92
N THR A 385 2.65 16.06 7.24
CA THR A 385 3.08 17.31 6.60
C THR A 385 3.38 18.46 7.58
N ARG A 386 3.26 18.24 8.89
CA ARG A 386 3.45 19.26 9.95
C ARG A 386 4.80 19.97 9.93
N GLN A 387 5.84 19.36 9.36
CA GLN A 387 7.16 19.97 9.27
C GLN A 387 7.21 21.11 8.23
N ARG A 388 6.36 21.06 7.20
CA ARG A 388 6.37 21.99 6.07
C ARG A 388 5.16 22.92 6.02
N TYR A 389 4.12 22.68 6.80
CA TYR A 389 2.87 23.44 6.74
C TYR A 389 2.36 23.87 8.12
N ILE A 390 1.56 24.93 8.13
CA ILE A 390 0.96 25.54 9.33
C ILE A 390 -0.50 25.12 9.39
N PHE A 391 -0.88 24.53 10.52
CA PHE A 391 -2.22 24.03 10.77
C PHE A 391 -2.81 24.67 12.02
N HIS A 392 -4.12 24.88 12.00
CA HIS A 392 -4.91 25.25 13.19
C HIS A 392 -5.89 24.12 13.53
N PRO A 393 -5.75 23.45 14.69
CA PRO A 393 -6.67 22.39 15.10
C PRO A 393 -8.11 22.93 15.26
N LEU A 394 -9.10 22.21 14.74
CA LEU A 394 -10.51 22.58 14.82
C LEU A 394 -11.34 21.65 15.72
N GLY A 395 -10.75 20.57 16.25
CA GLY A 395 -11.42 19.59 17.10
C GLY A 395 -11.96 18.39 16.32
N LEU A 396 -13.00 17.74 16.85
CA LEU A 396 -13.62 16.55 16.24
C LEU A 396 -14.79 16.94 15.32
N LEU A 397 -14.86 16.33 14.15
CA LEU A 397 -15.92 16.50 13.18
C LEU A 397 -16.69 15.18 12.99
N SER A 398 -18.01 15.21 13.17
CA SER A 398 -18.85 14.04 12.93
C SER A 398 -18.94 13.72 11.44
N VAL A 399 -18.51 12.50 11.09
CA VAL A 399 -18.60 11.95 9.73
C VAL A 399 -19.67 10.87 9.73
N ARG A 400 -20.57 10.89 8.74
CA ARG A 400 -21.64 9.88 8.60
C ARG A 400 -21.00 8.49 8.47
N GLY A 401 -21.44 7.52 9.27
CA GLY A 401 -20.86 6.16 9.28
C GLY A 401 -19.67 5.96 10.23
N LYS A 402 -19.29 6.97 11.03
CA LYS A 402 -18.34 6.78 12.15
C LYS A 402 -18.99 7.13 13.47
N GLN A 403 -18.85 6.24 14.47
CA GLN A 403 -19.40 6.46 15.81
C GLN A 403 -18.62 7.55 16.58
N GLU A 404 -17.30 7.65 16.35
CA GLU A 404 -16.45 8.69 16.92
C GLU A 404 -16.15 9.79 15.89
N GLY A 405 -16.12 11.05 16.35
CA GLY A 405 -15.77 12.19 15.50
C GLY A 405 -14.30 12.12 15.03
N VAL A 406 -14.03 12.60 13.82
CA VAL A 406 -12.68 12.59 13.25
C VAL A 406 -11.96 13.89 13.61
N PRO A 407 -10.72 13.87 14.15
CA PRO A 407 -9.97 15.08 14.41
C PRO A 407 -9.58 15.80 13.10
N VAL A 408 -9.83 17.10 13.06
CA VAL A 408 -9.67 17.94 11.87
C VAL A 408 -8.86 19.19 12.15
N ALA A 409 -8.17 19.68 11.13
CA ALA A 409 -7.43 20.93 11.18
C ALA A 409 -7.66 21.78 9.93
N LEU A 410 -7.54 23.10 10.09
CA LEU A 410 -7.48 24.07 9.01
C LEU A 410 -6.03 24.21 8.54
N LEU A 411 -5.79 24.01 7.24
CA LEU A 411 -4.52 24.35 6.61
C LEU A 411 -4.47 25.86 6.35
N LEU A 412 -3.52 26.54 6.99
CA LEU A 412 -3.37 28.00 6.89
C LEU A 412 -2.44 28.38 5.74
N ASP A 413 -1.20 27.92 5.81
CA ASP A 413 -0.15 28.30 4.88
C ASP A 413 1.03 27.31 4.90
N GLN A 414 1.93 27.46 3.94
CA GLN A 414 3.22 26.78 3.97
C GLN A 414 4.12 27.41 5.04
N ARG A 415 4.79 26.59 5.84
CA ARG A 415 5.94 27.08 6.63
C ARG A 415 7.00 27.49 5.63
N ARG A 416 7.66 28.61 5.87
CA ARG A 416 8.92 28.95 5.21
C ARG A 416 10.06 28.54 6.14
N PRO A 417 10.42 27.25 6.23
CA PRO A 417 11.64 26.90 6.92
C PRO A 417 12.78 27.61 6.19
N SER A 418 13.73 28.14 6.95
CA SER A 418 14.92 28.69 6.35
C SER A 418 15.65 27.56 5.63
N LEU A 419 15.69 27.59 4.31
CA LEU A 419 16.57 26.74 3.51
C LEU A 419 18.05 26.92 3.91
N GLN A 420 18.38 27.97 4.66
CA GLN A 420 19.71 28.19 5.21
C GLN A 420 19.92 27.52 6.58
N ARG A 421 18.86 27.09 7.29
CA ARG A 421 18.92 26.39 8.60
C ARG A 421 18.06 25.10 8.62
N PRO A 422 18.42 24.09 7.80
CA PRO A 422 17.69 22.83 7.70
C PRO A 422 17.58 22.03 9.00
N ALA A 423 18.41 22.26 10.04
CA ALA A 423 18.22 21.56 11.32
C ALA A 423 16.90 21.92 12.01
N THR A 424 16.30 23.07 11.68
CA THR A 424 14.95 23.42 12.15
C THR A 424 13.86 22.46 11.65
N LEU A 425 14.17 21.64 10.63
CA LEU A 425 13.28 20.60 10.10
C LEU A 425 13.33 19.29 10.91
N PHE A 426 14.36 19.09 11.74
CA PHE A 426 14.57 17.86 12.50
C PHE A 426 14.42 18.14 14.00
N ALA A 427 13.50 17.43 14.65
CA ALA A 427 13.23 17.61 16.08
C ALA A 427 14.25 16.88 16.99
N HIS A 428 15.05 15.98 16.43
CA HIS A 428 15.95 15.07 17.15
C HIS A 428 17.37 15.15 16.57
N PRO A 429 18.42 14.89 17.37
CA PRO A 429 19.80 14.85 16.90
C PRO A 429 20.04 13.66 15.97
N LEU A 430 21.08 13.76 15.14
CA LEU A 430 21.53 12.65 14.30
C LEU A 430 22.18 11.55 15.16
N VAL A 431 21.74 10.30 14.99
CA VAL A 431 22.18 9.14 15.80
C VAL A 431 22.83 8.08 14.92
N GLY A 432 23.90 7.43 15.40
CA GLY A 432 24.52 6.28 14.74
C GLY A 432 25.32 6.62 13.49
N ARG A 433 25.80 7.87 13.39
CA ARG A 433 26.55 8.41 12.23
C ARG A 433 27.83 9.13 12.65
N GLU A 434 28.40 8.72 13.77
CA GLU A 434 29.54 9.39 14.40
C GLU A 434 30.78 9.34 13.48
N GLN A 435 31.02 8.21 12.80
CA GLN A 435 32.16 8.05 11.90
C GLN A 435 32.05 8.96 10.66
N GLU A 436 30.86 9.02 10.06
CA GLU A 436 30.57 9.88 8.92
C GLU A 436 30.70 11.36 9.29
N LEU A 437 30.17 11.74 10.45
CA LEU A 437 30.30 13.10 10.98
C LEU A 437 31.75 13.50 11.22
N GLU A 438 32.60 12.63 11.78
CA GLU A 438 34.02 12.92 11.97
C GLU A 438 34.76 13.12 10.63
N ARG A 439 34.39 12.37 9.60
CA ARG A 439 34.93 12.58 8.25
C ARG A 439 34.48 13.92 7.66
N ILE A 440 33.21 14.28 7.82
CA ILE A 440 32.66 15.55 7.35
C ILE A 440 33.31 16.74 8.05
N LYS A 441 33.48 16.67 9.38
CA LYS A 441 34.15 17.72 10.18
C LYS A 441 35.54 18.03 9.63
N ARG A 442 36.33 17.00 9.29
CA ARG A 442 37.66 17.16 8.69
C ARG A 442 37.61 17.88 7.35
N LEU A 443 36.71 17.47 6.45
CA LEU A 443 36.57 18.10 5.13
C LEU A 443 36.07 19.54 5.22
N LEU A 444 35.12 19.81 6.11
CA LEU A 444 34.59 21.15 6.35
C LEU A 444 35.69 22.09 6.87
N SER A 445 36.54 21.61 7.78
CA SER A 445 37.71 22.35 8.28
C SER A 445 38.74 22.65 7.17
N MET A 446 39.01 21.68 6.30
CA MET A 446 39.91 21.89 5.13
C MET A 446 39.35 22.94 4.16
N ALA A 447 38.04 22.87 3.86
CA ALA A 447 37.38 23.87 3.02
C ALA A 447 37.39 25.25 3.66
N HIS A 448 37.12 25.34 4.96
CA HIS A 448 37.15 26.58 5.72
C HIS A 448 38.54 27.25 5.69
N THR A 449 39.61 26.46 5.71
CA THR A 449 41.02 26.94 5.69
C THR A 449 41.58 27.22 4.30
N GLY A 450 40.78 27.09 3.23
CA GLY A 450 41.16 27.50 1.87
C GLY A 450 41.35 26.37 0.85
N ALA A 451 41.26 25.10 1.25
CA ALA A 451 41.40 23.96 0.35
C ALA A 451 40.03 23.46 -0.10
N GLY A 452 39.63 23.76 -1.34
CA GLY A 452 38.32 23.41 -1.85
C GLY A 452 38.02 21.90 -1.77
N GLN A 453 36.86 21.53 -1.25
CA GLN A 453 36.45 20.14 -1.06
C GLN A 453 35.15 19.84 -1.80
N ILE A 454 35.10 18.70 -2.49
CA ILE A 454 33.86 18.15 -3.03
C ILE A 454 33.51 16.91 -2.21
N LEU A 455 32.37 16.94 -1.53
CA LEU A 455 31.85 15.78 -0.81
C LEU A 455 30.57 15.29 -1.50
N ARG A 456 30.64 14.06 -2.00
CA ARG A 456 29.51 13.33 -2.55
C ARG A 456 28.93 12.41 -1.48
N ILE A 457 27.66 12.63 -1.12
CA ILE A 457 26.88 11.75 -0.24
C ILE A 457 25.92 10.94 -1.10
N GLU A 458 26.12 9.63 -1.13
CA GLU A 458 25.33 8.67 -1.88
C GLU A 458 24.54 7.78 -0.90
N GLY A 459 23.25 7.55 -1.14
CA GLY A 459 22.48 6.65 -0.28
C GLY A 459 21.02 6.48 -0.69
N VAL A 460 20.43 5.34 -0.34
CA VAL A 460 19.01 5.02 -0.62
C VAL A 460 18.05 5.95 0.14
N ALA A 461 16.77 5.98 -0.23
CA ALA A 461 15.76 6.76 0.50
C ALA A 461 15.67 6.30 1.97
N GLY A 462 15.39 7.23 2.89
CA GLY A 462 15.27 6.92 4.32
C GLY A 462 16.59 6.71 5.09
N VAL A 463 17.74 6.57 4.42
CA VAL A 463 19.04 6.28 5.07
C VAL A 463 19.61 7.42 5.93
N GLY A 464 18.95 8.58 5.97
CA GLY A 464 19.36 9.74 6.78
C GLY A 464 20.14 10.85 6.05
N LYS A 465 20.17 10.85 4.69
CA LYS A 465 20.89 11.87 3.88
C LYS A 465 20.55 13.32 4.25
N SER A 466 19.27 13.65 4.33
CA SER A 466 18.81 15.03 4.59
C SER A 466 19.12 15.46 6.03
N HIS A 467 18.99 14.55 7.00
CA HIS A 467 19.36 14.83 8.39
C HIS A 467 20.89 15.03 8.52
N LEU A 468 21.69 14.19 7.87
CA LEU A 468 23.14 14.38 7.82
C LEU A 468 23.52 15.71 7.15
N THR A 469 22.84 16.08 6.07
CA THR A 469 23.04 17.37 5.37
C THR A 469 22.72 18.54 6.28
N ALA A 470 21.63 18.46 7.04
CA ALA A 470 21.28 19.47 8.02
C ALA A 470 22.36 19.65 9.09
N GLU A 471 22.94 18.54 9.56
CA GLU A 471 24.00 18.52 10.55
C GLU A 471 25.33 19.10 10.03
N VAL A 472 25.60 18.93 8.72
CA VAL A 472 26.72 19.59 8.01
C VAL A 472 26.49 21.11 7.96
N VAL A 473 25.28 21.53 7.60
CA VAL A 473 24.92 22.95 7.47
C VAL A 473 25.02 23.67 8.80
N GLU A 474 24.50 23.10 9.90
CA GLU A 474 24.64 23.71 11.23
C GLU A 474 26.10 23.88 11.66
N ARG A 475 26.95 22.89 11.37
CA ARG A 475 28.40 23.03 11.61
C ARG A 475 29.04 24.12 10.74
N ALA A 476 28.63 24.21 9.49
CA ALA A 476 29.14 25.24 8.59
C ALA A 476 28.69 26.64 9.02
N LEU A 477 27.50 26.79 9.60
CA LEU A 477 27.02 28.04 10.20
C LEU A 477 27.70 28.38 11.53
N ALA A 478 28.14 27.36 12.28
CA ALA A 478 28.97 27.54 13.48
C ALA A 478 30.39 27.99 13.12
N LEU A 479 30.85 27.68 11.91
CA LEU A 479 32.00 28.31 11.28
C LEU A 479 31.55 29.62 10.60
N PRO A 480 32.41 30.63 10.39
CA PRO A 480 32.02 31.86 9.70
C PRO A 480 31.89 31.64 8.18
N MET A 481 31.26 30.54 7.75
CA MET A 481 30.98 30.23 6.36
C MET A 481 29.61 30.75 5.94
N ARG A 482 29.52 31.15 4.68
CA ARG A 482 28.24 31.42 4.02
C ARG A 482 27.68 30.09 3.53
N VAL A 483 26.41 29.79 3.83
CA VAL A 483 25.75 28.55 3.39
C VAL A 483 24.66 28.86 2.38
N VAL A 484 24.65 28.13 1.28
CA VAL A 484 23.58 28.15 0.28
C VAL A 484 23.22 26.75 -0.17
N ILE A 485 21.91 26.52 -0.30
CA ILE A 485 21.34 25.22 -0.65
C ILE A 485 20.53 25.39 -1.93
N GLY A 486 20.76 24.52 -2.91
CA GLY A 486 19.93 24.37 -4.10
C GLY A 486 19.27 22.99 -4.10
N ASN A 487 17.95 22.95 -4.17
CA ASN A 487 17.19 21.71 -4.26
C ASN A 487 16.70 21.47 -5.70
N THR A 488 16.65 20.21 -6.12
CA THR A 488 16.07 19.80 -7.40
C THR A 488 14.62 19.36 -7.26
N GLN A 489 14.13 19.14 -6.03
CA GLN A 489 12.73 18.79 -5.76
C GLN A 489 11.89 20.02 -5.41
N GLY A 490 11.29 20.56 -6.47
CA GLY A 490 10.04 21.29 -6.44
C GLY A 490 9.27 20.85 -7.68
N SER A 491 7.95 20.91 -7.65
CA SER A 491 7.02 20.58 -8.73
C SER A 491 7.27 21.31 -10.08
N ARG A 492 8.36 22.08 -10.20
CA ARG A 492 8.86 22.71 -11.43
C ARG A 492 9.83 21.77 -12.17
N GLN A 493 9.32 20.62 -12.64
CA GLN A 493 10.10 19.78 -13.57
C GLN A 493 10.51 20.60 -14.82
N ARG A 494 11.79 20.49 -15.21
CA ARG A 494 12.41 20.96 -16.47
C ARG A 494 12.68 22.47 -16.65
N THR A 495 12.87 23.24 -15.59
CA THR A 495 13.44 24.59 -15.76
C THR A 495 14.98 24.51 -15.79
N PRO A 496 15.66 24.93 -16.88
CA PRO A 496 17.13 24.90 -16.93
C PRO A 496 17.75 25.66 -15.75
N TYR A 497 18.82 25.09 -15.21
CA TYR A 497 19.55 25.65 -14.07
C TYR A 497 18.78 25.75 -12.75
N GLY A 498 17.69 24.99 -12.56
CA GLY A 498 16.83 25.05 -11.37
C GLY A 498 17.54 25.21 -10.01
N PRO A 499 18.42 24.26 -9.59
CA PRO A 499 19.09 24.36 -8.29
C PRO A 499 20.10 25.51 -8.23
N TRP A 500 20.78 25.83 -9.34
CA TRP A 500 21.71 26.96 -9.42
C TRP A 500 20.99 28.30 -9.38
N ARG A 501 19.77 28.39 -9.92
CA ARG A 501 18.91 29.56 -9.85
C ARG A 501 18.55 29.89 -8.41
N GLN A 502 18.10 28.90 -7.65
CA GLN A 502 17.77 29.06 -6.23
C GLN A 502 18.99 29.55 -5.44
N LEU A 503 20.13 28.89 -5.64
CA LEU A 503 21.39 29.25 -5.01
C LEU A 503 21.81 30.69 -5.32
N PHE A 504 21.82 31.09 -6.60
CA PHE A 504 22.22 32.43 -7.00
C PHE A 504 21.25 33.50 -6.53
N ARG A 505 19.93 33.23 -6.56
CA ARG A 505 18.94 34.13 -5.96
C ARG A 505 19.23 34.36 -4.47
N ALA A 506 19.52 33.29 -3.72
CA ALA A 506 19.88 33.39 -2.31
C ALA A 506 21.19 34.17 -2.09
N LEU A 507 22.22 33.95 -2.94
CA LEU A 507 23.48 34.69 -2.86
C LEU A 507 23.33 36.18 -3.19
N LEU A 508 22.37 36.52 -4.03
CA LEU A 508 22.08 37.88 -4.48
C LEU A 508 20.95 38.55 -3.68
N GLY A 509 20.35 37.86 -2.70
CA GLY A 509 19.23 38.40 -1.92
C GLY A 509 17.96 38.67 -2.75
N LEU A 510 17.78 37.92 -3.84
CA LEU A 510 16.61 37.99 -4.71
C LEU A 510 15.51 37.06 -4.20
N SER A 511 14.27 37.51 -4.25
CA SER A 511 13.10 36.69 -3.96
C SER A 511 12.84 35.67 -5.08
N GLU A 512 12.33 34.49 -4.73
CA GLU A 512 11.94 33.45 -5.69
C GLU A 512 10.57 33.72 -6.33
N GLU A 513 9.66 34.38 -5.61
CA GLU A 513 8.28 34.63 -6.03
C GLU A 513 7.82 36.05 -5.68
N PRO A 514 6.82 36.59 -6.41
CA PRO A 514 6.23 37.88 -6.10
C PRO A 514 5.54 37.85 -4.72
N PRO A 515 5.62 38.95 -3.94
CA PRO A 515 4.79 39.13 -2.76
C PRO A 515 3.30 38.99 -3.10
N ARG A 516 2.49 38.46 -2.15
CA ARG A 516 1.04 38.33 -2.35
C ARG A 516 0.43 39.67 -2.76
N GLY A 517 -0.32 39.67 -3.87
CA GLY A 517 -0.98 40.85 -4.42
C GLY A 517 -0.11 41.77 -5.29
N GLU A 518 1.18 41.46 -5.49
CA GLU A 518 2.05 42.21 -6.39
C GLU A 518 2.01 41.63 -7.82
N PRO A 519 1.77 42.44 -8.87
CA PRO A 519 1.85 41.98 -10.26
C PRO A 519 3.27 41.52 -10.64
N SER A 520 3.37 40.37 -11.33
CA SER A 520 4.66 39.76 -11.71
C SER A 520 5.60 40.71 -12.47
N ALA A 521 5.08 41.55 -13.36
CA ALA A 521 5.89 42.50 -14.13
C ALA A 521 6.60 43.53 -13.24
N ARG A 522 5.91 44.03 -12.21
CA ARG A 522 6.48 44.99 -11.25
C ARG A 522 7.53 44.32 -10.38
N TRP A 523 7.24 43.10 -9.92
CA TRP A 523 8.17 42.30 -9.15
C TRP A 523 9.46 42.01 -9.95
N ILE A 524 9.35 41.52 -11.19
CA ILE A 524 10.48 41.27 -12.10
C ILE A 524 11.35 42.53 -12.25
N THR A 525 10.73 43.67 -12.53
CA THR A 525 11.44 44.95 -12.71
C THR A 525 12.25 45.31 -11.46
N ARG A 526 11.67 45.12 -10.27
CA ARG A 526 12.37 45.36 -9.00
C ARG A 526 13.55 44.41 -8.79
N GLN A 527 13.38 43.13 -9.12
CA GLN A 527 14.46 42.14 -9.02
C GLN A 527 15.63 42.47 -9.96
N ILE A 528 15.35 42.89 -11.20
CA ILE A 528 16.37 43.31 -12.17
C ILE A 528 17.12 44.56 -11.66
N ALA A 529 16.41 45.59 -11.18
CA ALA A 529 17.02 46.79 -10.63
C ALA A 529 17.91 46.50 -9.40
N GLN A 530 17.46 45.62 -8.51
CA GLN A 530 18.25 45.17 -7.37
C GLN A 530 19.52 44.44 -7.82
N LEU A 531 19.41 43.53 -8.79
CA LEU A 531 20.55 42.82 -9.35
C LEU A 531 21.58 43.77 -9.97
N GLU A 532 21.13 44.74 -10.77
CA GLU A 532 22.01 45.76 -11.36
C GLU A 532 22.75 46.56 -10.30
N SER A 533 22.05 47.00 -9.24
CA SER A 533 22.66 47.72 -8.12
C SER A 533 23.71 46.89 -7.37
N LEU A 534 23.48 45.60 -7.20
CA LEU A 534 24.44 44.70 -6.53
C LEU A 534 25.69 44.48 -7.37
N LEU A 535 25.55 44.31 -8.69
CA LEU A 535 26.69 44.12 -9.57
C LEU A 535 27.52 45.41 -9.73
N LEU A 536 26.88 46.58 -9.70
CA LEU A 536 27.55 47.90 -9.67
C LEU A 536 28.52 48.05 -8.49
N GLN A 537 28.18 47.49 -7.34
CA GLN A 537 29.02 47.53 -6.13
C GLN A 537 30.10 46.43 -6.10
N GLY A 538 30.03 45.45 -7.01
CA GLY A 538 30.87 44.25 -7.03
C GLY A 538 32.06 44.34 -7.97
N ASN A 539 31.83 44.05 -9.25
CA ASN A 539 32.81 44.07 -10.33
C ASN A 539 32.16 44.64 -11.61
N PRO A 540 32.65 45.76 -12.16
CA PRO A 540 32.11 46.38 -13.37
C PRO A 540 32.04 45.44 -14.58
N GLU A 541 32.94 44.47 -14.70
CA GLU A 541 32.96 43.52 -15.82
C GLU A 541 31.76 42.56 -15.81
N TRP A 542 31.19 42.28 -14.64
CA TRP A 542 29.99 41.44 -14.54
C TRP A 542 28.77 42.12 -15.14
N ARG A 543 28.72 43.46 -15.14
CA ARG A 543 27.62 44.23 -15.74
C ARG A 543 27.53 44.01 -17.26
N LEU A 544 28.67 43.89 -17.94
CA LEU A 544 28.71 43.62 -19.38
C LEU A 544 28.13 42.24 -19.73
N ARG A 545 28.13 41.31 -18.77
CA ARG A 545 27.62 39.94 -18.93
C ARG A 545 26.29 39.71 -18.21
N LEU A 546 25.65 40.77 -17.68
CA LEU A 546 24.41 40.71 -16.92
C LEU A 546 23.27 39.94 -17.63
N PRO A 547 23.04 40.09 -18.95
CA PRO A 547 21.98 39.34 -19.64
C PRO A 547 22.15 37.82 -19.53
N LEU A 548 23.39 37.33 -19.41
CA LEU A 548 23.65 35.89 -19.19
C LEU A 548 23.10 35.40 -17.84
N LEU A 549 23.17 36.24 -16.79
CA LEU A 549 22.56 35.93 -15.50
C LEU A 549 21.04 35.92 -15.58
N GLY A 550 20.43 36.63 -16.55
CA GLY A 550 19.00 36.56 -16.82
C GLY A 550 18.55 35.12 -17.12
N ASP A 551 19.32 34.40 -17.93
CA ASP A 551 19.06 33.00 -18.28
C ASP A 551 19.13 32.07 -17.06
N LEU A 552 20.12 32.28 -16.18
CA LEU A 552 20.27 31.52 -14.94
C LEU A 552 19.16 31.83 -13.94
N LEU A 553 18.87 33.12 -13.73
CA LEU A 553 17.94 33.62 -12.72
C LEU A 553 16.46 33.52 -13.18
N GLY A 554 16.21 33.25 -14.45
CA GLY A 554 14.85 33.30 -15.02
C GLY A 554 14.27 34.71 -14.98
N LEU A 555 15.09 35.72 -15.29
CA LEU A 555 14.69 37.12 -15.39
C LEU A 555 14.81 37.56 -16.86
N PRO A 556 13.79 38.19 -17.45
CA PRO A 556 13.81 38.62 -18.85
C PRO A 556 14.67 39.89 -19.00
N ILE A 557 15.99 39.72 -18.97
CA ILE A 557 16.97 40.81 -19.13
C ILE A 557 17.33 40.90 -20.63
N PRO A 558 17.12 42.05 -21.29
CA PRO A 558 17.45 42.21 -22.69
C PRO A 558 18.97 42.16 -22.93
N ASP A 559 19.37 41.64 -24.09
CA ASP A 559 20.77 41.60 -24.48
C ASP A 559 21.38 42.99 -24.67
N ASN A 560 22.68 43.09 -24.40
CA ASN A 560 23.48 44.28 -24.67
C ASN A 560 24.44 44.02 -25.84
N ALA A 561 25.22 45.04 -26.25
CA ALA A 561 26.14 44.94 -27.39
C ALA A 561 27.18 43.80 -27.29
N THR A 562 27.49 43.33 -26.08
CA THR A 562 28.41 42.21 -25.86
C THR A 562 27.69 40.88 -25.98
N THR A 563 26.56 40.70 -25.28
CA THR A 563 25.85 39.41 -25.23
C THR A 563 25.03 39.12 -26.49
N SER A 564 24.65 40.15 -27.25
CA SER A 564 23.94 40.00 -28.53
C SER A 564 24.80 39.36 -29.62
N MET A 565 26.13 39.34 -29.47
CA MET A 565 27.07 38.74 -30.42
C MET A 565 27.35 37.25 -30.15
N PHE A 566 26.87 36.70 -29.03
CA PHE A 566 27.16 35.31 -28.66
C PHE A 566 26.19 34.34 -29.33
N ASP A 567 26.74 33.31 -29.96
CA ASP A 567 25.97 32.11 -30.33
C ASP A 567 25.65 31.28 -29.07
N PRO A 568 24.69 30.33 -29.14
CA PRO A 568 24.25 29.60 -27.95
C PRO A 568 25.38 28.88 -27.16
N PRO A 569 26.37 28.20 -27.81
CA PRO A 569 27.48 27.59 -27.09
C PRO A 569 28.41 28.60 -26.41
N THR A 570 28.76 29.70 -27.08
CA THR A 570 29.60 30.76 -26.48
C THR A 570 28.87 31.43 -25.33
N ARG A 571 27.56 31.66 -25.48
CA ARG A 571 26.71 32.23 -24.43
C ARG A 571 26.71 31.37 -23.17
N GLN A 572 26.56 30.05 -23.32
CA GLN A 572 26.62 29.12 -22.18
C GLN A 572 28.01 29.10 -21.53
N ASN A 573 29.08 29.03 -22.32
CA ASN A 573 30.45 29.06 -21.79
C ASN A 573 30.77 30.37 -21.05
N ALA A 574 30.30 31.51 -21.57
CA ALA A 574 30.44 32.81 -20.95
C ALA A 574 29.65 32.90 -19.62
N LEU A 575 28.43 32.34 -19.58
CA LEU A 575 27.65 32.21 -18.35
C LEU A 575 28.40 31.36 -17.31
N PHE A 576 28.92 30.20 -17.71
CA PHE A 576 29.63 29.30 -16.79
C PHE A 576 30.88 29.96 -16.23
N THR A 577 31.63 30.66 -17.07
CA THR A 577 32.82 31.43 -16.67
C THR A 577 32.44 32.52 -15.67
N LEU A 578 31.38 33.29 -15.95
CA LEU A 578 30.87 34.32 -15.04
C LEU A 578 30.45 33.73 -13.68
N VAL A 579 29.72 32.62 -13.68
CA VAL A 579 29.30 31.93 -12.45
C VAL A 579 30.52 31.49 -11.63
N VAL A 580 31.53 30.91 -12.27
CA VAL A 580 32.79 30.52 -11.61
C VAL A 580 33.48 31.73 -10.98
N GLU A 581 33.66 32.82 -11.74
CA GLU A 581 34.27 34.06 -11.24
C GLU A 581 33.53 34.61 -10.02
N MET A 582 32.19 34.66 -10.07
CA MET A 582 31.35 35.15 -8.98
C MET A 582 31.48 34.26 -7.73
N VAL A 583 31.37 32.94 -7.89
CA VAL A 583 31.49 31.97 -6.78
C VAL A 583 32.88 32.05 -6.14
N GLN A 584 33.95 32.12 -6.94
CA GLN A 584 35.32 32.26 -6.44
C GLN A 584 35.52 33.59 -5.70
N SER A 585 35.01 34.70 -6.24
CA SER A 585 35.09 36.02 -5.62
C SER A 585 34.34 36.07 -4.28
N TRP A 586 33.15 35.47 -4.21
CA TRP A 586 32.39 35.37 -2.96
C TRP A 586 33.09 34.49 -1.94
N ALA A 587 33.62 33.34 -2.35
CA ALA A 587 34.36 32.43 -1.48
C ALA A 587 35.61 33.10 -0.87
N GLN A 588 36.34 33.91 -1.64
CA GLN A 588 37.50 34.65 -1.13
C GLN A 588 37.15 35.66 -0.03
N ARG A 589 35.96 36.26 -0.09
CA ARG A 589 35.47 37.19 0.94
C ARG A 589 35.00 36.45 2.18
N GLN A 590 34.30 35.34 1.98
CA GLN A 590 33.79 34.49 3.03
C GLN A 590 33.71 33.05 2.53
N PRO A 591 34.31 32.07 3.24
CA PRO A 591 34.24 30.66 2.85
C PRO A 591 32.80 30.21 2.58
N LEU A 592 32.60 29.38 1.56
CA LEU A 592 31.27 29.06 1.05
C LEU A 592 30.98 27.56 1.14
N LEU A 593 29.85 27.19 1.73
CA LEU A 593 29.26 25.86 1.59
C LEU A 593 28.13 25.93 0.55
N ILE A 594 28.28 25.19 -0.54
CA ILE A 594 27.26 24.97 -1.55
C ILE A 594 26.73 23.55 -1.36
N ALA A 595 25.46 23.39 -1.00
CA ALA A 595 24.79 22.10 -0.96
C ALA A 595 23.82 21.97 -2.14
N LEU A 596 23.96 20.91 -2.94
CA LEU A 596 23.05 20.55 -4.01
C LEU A 596 22.37 19.23 -3.64
N GLU A 597 21.08 19.30 -3.35
CA GLU A 597 20.27 18.13 -3.02
C GLU A 597 19.70 17.46 -4.27
N ASP A 598 19.52 16.14 -4.17
CA ASP A 598 18.89 15.33 -5.20
C ASP A 598 19.47 15.54 -6.62
N VAL A 599 20.80 15.56 -6.71
CA VAL A 599 21.59 15.84 -7.95
C VAL A 599 21.20 14.93 -9.12
N HIS A 600 20.66 13.75 -8.84
CA HIS A 600 20.16 12.80 -9.84
C HIS A 600 18.95 13.28 -10.66
N TRP A 601 18.29 14.36 -10.23
CA TRP A 601 17.21 15.02 -10.98
C TRP A 601 17.67 16.27 -11.73
N MET A 602 18.95 16.64 -11.68
CA MET A 602 19.45 17.84 -12.37
C MET A 602 19.36 17.69 -13.89
N ASP A 603 18.98 18.77 -14.56
CA ASP A 603 19.07 18.86 -16.01
C ASP A 603 20.53 18.89 -16.50
N GLU A 604 20.73 18.63 -17.79
CA GLU A 604 22.05 18.54 -18.40
C GLU A 604 22.87 19.84 -18.23
N ALA A 605 22.24 21.00 -18.37
CA ALA A 605 22.91 22.29 -18.24
C ALA A 605 23.33 22.55 -16.78
N SER A 606 22.48 22.19 -15.82
CA SER A 606 22.82 22.18 -14.39
C SER A 606 23.98 21.25 -14.06
N LEU A 607 24.02 20.03 -14.60
CA LEU A 607 25.12 19.08 -14.39
C LEU A 607 26.44 19.62 -14.96
N ALA A 608 26.40 20.20 -16.16
CA ALA A 608 27.57 20.79 -16.81
C ALA A 608 28.12 22.01 -16.03
N LEU A 609 27.24 22.86 -15.51
CA LEU A 609 27.63 23.98 -14.64
C LEU A 609 28.28 23.47 -13.33
N THR A 610 27.69 22.46 -12.69
CA THR A 610 28.25 21.85 -11.48
C THR A 610 29.66 21.31 -11.72
N LEU A 611 29.88 20.62 -12.85
CA LEU A 611 31.21 20.12 -13.20
C LEU A 611 32.22 21.26 -13.41
N THR A 612 31.79 22.35 -14.05
CA THR A 612 32.65 23.51 -14.34
C THR A 612 33.07 24.20 -13.04
N VAL A 613 32.13 24.44 -12.12
CA VAL A 613 32.43 24.97 -10.78
C VAL A 613 33.32 24.01 -9.99
N SER A 614 33.03 22.70 -10.05
CA SER A 614 33.83 21.66 -9.39
C SER A 614 35.29 21.68 -9.81
N ARG A 615 35.60 21.90 -11.10
CA ARG A 615 36.98 21.96 -11.61
C ARG A 615 37.74 23.22 -11.16
N ALA A 616 37.01 24.30 -10.89
CA ALA A 616 37.59 25.61 -10.61
C ALA A 616 37.77 25.95 -9.12
N MET A 617 37.32 25.09 -8.19
CA MET A 617 37.27 25.42 -6.76
C MET A 617 38.47 24.96 -5.91
N MET A 618 39.41 24.17 -6.45
CA MET A 618 40.48 23.50 -5.68
C MET A 618 41.24 24.43 -4.71
N ARG A 619 41.52 25.67 -5.12
CA ARG A 619 42.31 26.66 -4.36
C ARG A 619 41.47 27.73 -3.66
N HIS A 620 40.17 27.52 -3.56
CA HIS A 620 39.24 28.47 -2.95
C HIS A 620 38.58 27.83 -1.72
N PRO A 621 38.20 28.62 -0.70
CA PRO A 621 37.56 28.12 0.51
C PRO A 621 36.09 27.74 0.25
N ILE A 622 35.88 26.70 -0.57
CA ILE A 622 34.57 26.24 -1.02
C ILE A 622 34.42 24.77 -0.63
N MET A 623 33.31 24.44 0.02
CA MET A 623 32.83 23.07 0.11
C MET A 623 31.63 22.89 -0.80
N LEU A 624 31.72 21.97 -1.76
CA LEU A 624 30.60 21.55 -2.59
C LEU A 624 30.09 20.20 -2.10
N LEU A 625 28.88 20.21 -1.55
CA LEU A 625 28.19 19.04 -1.07
C LEU A 625 27.16 18.59 -2.12
N LEU A 626 27.33 17.37 -2.64
CA LEU A 626 26.48 16.77 -3.66
C LEU A 626 25.74 15.58 -3.07
N ILE A 627 24.42 15.65 -2.96
CA ILE A 627 23.59 14.59 -2.38
C ILE A 627 22.80 13.89 -3.48
N HIS A 628 22.91 12.56 -3.57
CA HIS A 628 22.17 11.80 -4.59
C HIS A 628 21.85 10.37 -4.16
N ARG A 629 20.99 9.71 -4.95
CA ARG A 629 20.65 8.29 -4.82
C ARG A 629 21.57 7.43 -5.70
N PRO A 630 21.75 6.13 -5.39
CA PRO A 630 22.57 5.23 -6.20
C PRO A 630 22.08 5.19 -7.65
N ARG A 631 23.00 5.40 -8.60
CA ARG A 631 22.79 5.38 -10.06
C ARG A 631 24.04 4.78 -10.71
N SER A 632 23.90 4.14 -11.86
CA SER A 632 25.07 3.63 -12.55
C SER A 632 25.95 4.79 -13.06
N ARG A 633 27.26 4.56 -13.19
CA ARG A 633 28.17 5.59 -13.76
C ARG A 633 27.85 5.89 -15.23
N GLN A 634 27.19 4.97 -15.93
CA GLN A 634 26.72 5.16 -17.31
C GLN A 634 25.51 6.11 -17.35
N GLU A 635 24.64 6.03 -16.33
CA GLU A 635 23.46 6.90 -16.20
C GLU A 635 23.82 8.33 -15.80
N MET A 636 25.01 8.57 -15.22
CA MET A 636 25.39 9.90 -14.73
C MET A 636 26.88 10.22 -15.01
N PRO A 637 27.23 10.72 -16.20
CA PRO A 637 28.60 11.03 -16.61
C PRO A 637 29.34 12.02 -15.70
N LEU A 638 28.61 12.88 -14.98
CA LEU A 638 29.15 13.79 -13.97
C LEU A 638 29.98 13.02 -12.92
N LEU A 639 29.50 11.86 -12.45
CA LEU A 639 30.14 11.08 -11.39
C LEU A 639 31.52 10.59 -11.80
N ALA A 640 31.65 10.09 -13.03
CA ALA A 640 32.93 9.65 -13.58
C ALA A 640 33.93 10.82 -13.70
N SER A 641 33.43 12.02 -14.02
CA SER A 641 34.26 13.22 -14.14
C SER A 641 34.73 13.75 -12.78
N LEU A 642 33.85 13.75 -11.77
CA LEU A 642 34.19 14.17 -10.40
C LEU A 642 35.19 13.21 -9.74
N ALA A 643 35.05 11.91 -9.96
CA ALA A 643 35.95 10.90 -9.41
C ALA A 643 37.42 11.07 -9.85
N ARG A 644 37.69 11.82 -10.93
CA ARG A 644 39.04 12.14 -11.40
C ARG A 644 39.68 13.33 -10.66
N LEU A 645 38.92 14.08 -9.87
CA LEU A 645 39.41 15.22 -9.10
C LEU A 645 40.00 14.75 -7.76
N ARG A 646 41.18 15.24 -7.40
CA ARG A 646 41.91 14.80 -6.18
C ARG A 646 41.26 15.22 -4.86
N TYR A 647 40.41 16.23 -4.89
CA TYR A 647 39.66 16.78 -3.74
C TYR A 647 38.19 16.37 -3.76
N HIS A 648 37.87 15.30 -4.50
CA HIS A 648 36.57 14.64 -4.45
C HIS A 648 36.58 13.49 -3.44
N HIS A 649 35.60 13.52 -2.54
CA HIS A 649 35.39 12.52 -1.51
C HIS A 649 34.02 11.89 -1.70
N HIS A 650 33.99 10.56 -1.66
CA HIS A 650 32.75 9.81 -1.70
C HIS A 650 32.43 9.22 -0.33
N LEU A 651 31.21 9.46 0.13
CA LEU A 651 30.62 8.91 1.34
C LEU A 651 29.33 8.18 0.95
N ALA A 652 29.39 6.85 0.91
CA ALA A 652 28.22 6.00 0.72
C ALA A 652 27.60 5.71 2.08
N LEU A 653 26.35 6.13 2.27
CA LEU A 653 25.57 5.81 3.46
C LEU A 653 24.94 4.43 3.29
N SER A 654 25.35 3.52 4.16
CA SER A 654 24.68 2.24 4.39
C SER A 654 23.57 2.38 5.42
N ASP A 655 22.72 1.37 5.55
CA ASP A 655 21.84 1.21 6.68
C ASP A 655 22.63 1.21 8.02
N LEU A 656 21.96 1.57 9.13
CA LEU A 656 22.54 1.54 10.47
C LEU A 656 22.82 0.11 10.92
N ASP A 657 23.87 -0.07 11.70
CA ASP A 657 24.13 -1.30 12.41
C ASP A 657 23.21 -1.44 13.65
N LEU A 658 23.34 -2.56 14.35
CA LEU A 658 22.51 -2.87 15.52
C LEU A 658 22.65 -1.82 16.63
N GLU A 659 23.87 -1.30 16.85
CA GLU A 659 24.11 -0.27 17.87
C GLU A 659 23.51 1.08 17.45
N GLY A 660 23.59 1.44 16.16
CA GLY A 660 22.91 2.60 15.59
C GLY A 660 21.38 2.53 15.72
N ILE A 661 20.78 1.38 15.41
CA ILE A 661 19.33 1.16 15.62
C ILE A 661 18.97 1.25 17.08
N LYS A 662 19.71 0.58 17.96
CA LYS A 662 19.48 0.61 19.41
C LYS A 662 19.53 2.03 19.96
N ALA A 663 20.50 2.83 19.51
CA ALA A 663 20.62 4.23 19.91
C ALA A 663 19.44 5.07 19.38
N LEU A 664 19.02 4.85 18.14
CA LEU A 664 17.88 5.54 17.52
C LEU A 664 16.56 5.23 18.24
N VAL A 665 16.28 3.94 18.47
CA VAL A 665 15.11 3.46 19.22
C VAL A 665 15.10 4.06 20.63
N LYS A 666 16.24 4.01 21.33
CA LYS A 666 16.38 4.59 22.68
C LYS A 666 16.07 6.09 22.70
N HIS A 667 16.54 6.82 21.69
CA HIS A 667 16.30 8.25 21.61
C HIS A 667 14.82 8.56 21.36
N ARG A 668 14.18 7.84 20.42
CA ARG A 668 12.76 8.03 20.06
C ARG A 668 11.82 7.71 21.22
N LEU A 669 12.02 6.57 21.88
CA LEU A 669 11.20 6.14 23.03
C LEU A 669 11.59 6.80 24.36
N ARG A 670 12.65 7.63 24.38
CA ARG A 670 13.23 8.24 25.58
C ARG A 670 13.53 7.21 26.71
N GLY A 671 13.89 5.99 26.33
CA GLY A 671 14.11 4.87 27.24
C GLY A 671 14.72 3.67 26.52
N ALA A 672 15.37 2.75 27.23
CA ALA A 672 15.93 1.54 26.61
C ALA A 672 14.83 0.53 26.26
N SER A 673 15.06 -0.30 25.24
CA SER A 673 14.15 -1.39 24.87
C SER A 673 14.70 -2.76 25.25
N THR A 674 13.83 -3.75 25.40
CA THR A 674 14.21 -5.15 25.54
C THR A 674 14.85 -5.69 24.26
N ARG A 675 15.57 -6.80 24.37
CA ARG A 675 16.20 -7.47 23.23
C ARG A 675 15.17 -7.90 22.20
N LEU A 676 14.07 -8.51 22.64
CA LEU A 676 12.99 -8.95 21.76
C LEU A 676 12.39 -7.80 20.92
N ALA A 677 12.08 -6.67 21.55
CA ALA A 677 11.55 -5.50 20.83
C ALA A 677 12.57 -4.94 19.83
N LEU A 678 13.86 -4.87 20.21
CA LEU A 678 14.93 -4.43 19.31
C LEU A 678 15.12 -5.37 18.13
N ASP A 679 15.14 -6.68 18.37
CA ASP A 679 15.31 -7.68 17.32
C ASP A 679 14.12 -7.64 16.34
N LEU A 680 12.89 -7.44 16.83
CA LEU A 680 11.71 -7.28 15.97
C LEU A 680 11.83 -6.04 15.08
N ILE A 681 12.18 -4.90 15.68
CA ILE A 681 12.38 -3.63 14.96
C ILE A 681 13.53 -3.77 13.95
N GLN A 682 14.64 -4.41 14.34
CA GLN A 682 15.80 -4.65 13.48
C GLN A 682 15.44 -5.51 12.28
N ILE A 683 14.72 -6.62 12.46
CA ILE A 683 14.38 -7.53 11.36
C ILE A 683 13.42 -6.86 10.37
N ARG A 684 12.48 -6.04 10.87
CA ARG A 684 11.50 -5.32 10.03
C ARG A 684 12.09 -4.09 9.33
N ALA A 685 12.85 -3.26 10.05
CA ALA A 685 13.45 -2.04 9.50
C ALA A 685 14.78 -2.27 8.76
N GLN A 686 15.46 -3.39 9.05
CA GLN A 686 16.72 -3.83 8.43
C GLN A 686 17.82 -2.76 8.41
N GLY A 687 17.96 -1.98 9.49
CA GLY A 687 18.98 -0.93 9.56
C GLY A 687 18.53 0.42 9.01
N ASN A 688 17.43 0.52 8.27
CA ASN A 688 17.02 1.80 7.67
C ASN A 688 16.48 2.77 8.74
N PRO A 689 17.14 3.91 9.00
CA PRO A 689 16.73 4.84 10.07
C PRO A 689 15.28 5.30 9.95
N PHE A 690 14.83 5.68 8.76
CA PHE A 690 13.46 6.14 8.54
C PHE A 690 12.45 5.02 8.83
N PHE A 691 12.72 3.79 8.38
CA PHE A 691 11.83 2.67 8.68
C PHE A 691 11.83 2.33 10.17
N THR A 692 12.98 2.43 10.85
CA THR A 692 13.08 2.25 12.30
C THR A 692 12.24 3.29 13.03
N GLU A 693 12.33 4.57 12.66
CA GLU A 693 11.55 5.64 13.30
C GLU A 693 10.05 5.43 13.11
N GLU A 694 9.61 5.23 11.86
CA GLU A 694 8.18 5.05 11.56
C GLU A 694 7.61 3.78 12.22
N LEU A 695 8.37 2.69 12.28
CA LEU A 695 7.96 1.46 12.94
C LEU A 695 7.86 1.65 14.46
N VAL A 696 8.82 2.34 15.06
CA VAL A 696 8.79 2.67 16.50
C VAL A 696 7.61 3.57 16.82
N ASP A 697 7.39 4.63 16.04
CA ASP A 697 6.29 5.56 16.23
C ASP A 697 4.94 4.83 16.07
N MET A 698 4.78 3.96 15.06
CA MET A 698 3.57 3.14 14.89
C MET A 698 3.34 2.15 16.03
N LEU A 699 4.37 1.41 16.45
CA LEU A 699 4.24 0.44 17.54
C LEU A 699 3.95 1.14 18.88
N HIS A 700 4.47 2.35 19.06
CA HIS A 700 4.18 3.16 20.23
C HIS A 700 2.73 3.70 20.20
N GLU A 701 2.28 4.26 19.08
CA GLU A 701 0.93 4.82 18.90
C GLU A 701 -0.17 3.76 18.97
N SER A 702 0.09 2.56 18.45
CA SER A 702 -0.86 1.43 18.51
C SER A 702 -0.94 0.78 19.89
N GLY A 703 -0.07 1.16 20.84
CA GLY A 703 0.05 0.51 22.14
C GLY A 703 0.73 -0.86 22.09
N ALA A 704 1.36 -1.21 20.96
CA ALA A 704 2.13 -2.45 20.80
C ALA A 704 3.49 -2.43 21.53
N LEU A 705 3.97 -1.25 21.94
CA LEU A 705 5.09 -1.07 22.87
C LEU A 705 4.59 -0.58 24.23
N ARG A 706 5.02 -1.28 25.29
CA ARG A 706 4.68 -0.98 26.69
C ARG A 706 5.95 -0.76 27.50
N GLN A 707 5.91 0.15 28.46
CA GLN A 707 6.97 0.29 29.44
C GLN A 707 6.80 -0.76 30.56
N ARG A 708 7.85 -1.54 30.85
CA ARG A 708 7.92 -2.47 31.99
C ARG A 708 8.19 -1.72 33.29
N GLU A 709 8.03 -2.40 34.42
CA GLU A 709 8.30 -1.85 35.76
C GLU A 709 9.75 -1.40 35.94
N ASP A 710 10.70 -2.01 35.23
CA ASP A 710 12.13 -1.63 35.22
C ASP A 710 12.45 -0.42 34.33
N GLY A 711 11.44 0.19 33.70
CA GLY A 711 11.56 1.35 32.84
C GLY A 711 11.95 1.05 31.39
N ARG A 712 12.19 -0.22 31.01
CA ARG A 712 12.46 -0.61 29.62
C ARG A 712 11.18 -0.75 28.81
N TRP A 713 11.26 -0.47 27.51
CA TRP A 713 10.18 -0.69 26.54
C TRP A 713 10.21 -2.13 26.03
N ASP A 714 9.08 -2.81 26.05
CA ASP A 714 8.90 -4.19 25.60
C ASP A 714 7.68 -4.30 24.69
N LEU A 715 7.53 -5.44 24.02
CA LEU A 715 6.32 -5.75 23.26
C LEU A 715 5.12 -5.88 24.21
N SER A 716 3.93 -5.50 23.74
CA SER A 716 2.69 -5.69 24.48
C SER A 716 2.34 -7.18 24.60
N ASP A 717 1.53 -7.54 25.61
CA ASP A 717 1.11 -8.93 25.81
C ASP A 717 0.36 -9.49 24.58
N PRO A 718 -0.59 -8.76 23.96
CA PRO A 718 -1.26 -9.23 22.74
C PRO A 718 -0.30 -9.54 21.60
N LEU A 719 0.66 -8.64 21.35
CA LEU A 719 1.61 -8.82 20.25
C LEU A 719 2.57 -9.99 20.51
N THR A 720 2.98 -10.16 21.77
CA THR A 720 3.82 -11.30 22.18
C THR A 720 3.08 -12.61 21.97
N THR A 721 1.80 -12.69 22.32
CA THR A 721 0.95 -13.86 22.07
C THR A 721 0.81 -14.16 20.59
N THR A 722 0.57 -13.16 19.73
CA THR A 722 0.50 -13.37 18.28
C THR A 722 1.81 -13.91 17.71
N LEU A 723 2.97 -13.40 18.18
CA LEU A 723 4.28 -13.92 17.76
C LEU A 723 4.52 -15.36 18.24
N LEU A 724 3.97 -15.75 19.40
CA LEU A 724 4.02 -17.13 19.90
C LEU A 724 3.15 -18.05 19.04
N GLU A 725 1.90 -17.66 18.76
CA GLU A 725 0.96 -18.40 17.92
C GLU A 725 1.50 -18.60 16.50
N ALA A 726 2.25 -17.62 15.98
CA ALA A 726 2.91 -17.69 14.68
C ALA A 726 4.28 -18.39 14.72
N ASN A 727 4.66 -19.05 15.82
CA ASN A 727 5.94 -19.73 16.01
C ASN A 727 7.17 -18.85 15.70
N CYS A 728 7.07 -17.55 15.97
CA CYS A 728 8.14 -16.60 15.72
C CYS A 728 9.06 -16.42 16.92
N LEU A 729 8.71 -16.93 18.11
CA LEU A 729 9.53 -16.82 19.33
C LEU A 729 10.09 -18.17 19.78
N ALA A 730 11.31 -18.16 20.31
CA ALA A 730 11.93 -19.27 21.00
C ALA A 730 12.45 -18.81 22.38
N ARG A 731 12.52 -19.72 23.35
CA ARG A 731 13.13 -19.42 24.65
C ARG A 731 14.65 -19.57 24.58
N GLU A 732 15.38 -18.56 25.05
CA GLU A 732 16.84 -18.62 25.09
C GLU A 732 17.32 -19.58 26.19
N HIS A 733 18.26 -20.48 25.86
CA HIS A 733 18.81 -21.45 26.79
C HIS A 733 19.48 -20.74 27.98
N GLY A 734 18.88 -20.85 29.18
CA GLY A 734 19.48 -20.45 30.45
C GLY A 734 18.97 -19.16 31.09
N GLN A 735 18.14 -18.34 30.40
CA GLN A 735 17.64 -17.06 30.96
C GLN A 735 16.11 -16.91 30.97
N GLY A 736 15.36 -17.77 30.26
CA GLY A 736 13.89 -17.75 30.28
C GLY A 736 13.23 -16.56 29.58
N GLU A 737 14.00 -15.65 28.98
CA GLU A 737 13.48 -14.57 28.13
C GLU A 737 13.13 -15.10 26.72
N TRP A 738 12.10 -14.50 26.13
CA TRP A 738 11.70 -14.77 24.74
C TRP A 738 12.64 -14.04 23.77
N ALA A 739 13.09 -14.76 22.74
CA ALA A 739 13.84 -14.22 21.62
C ALA A 739 13.15 -14.60 20.31
N LEU A 740 13.46 -13.90 19.22
CA LEU A 740 12.98 -14.33 17.89
C LEU A 740 13.64 -15.66 17.51
N ALA A 741 12.85 -16.61 17.03
CA ALA A 741 13.34 -17.90 16.57
C ALA A 741 14.26 -17.71 15.34
N PRO A 742 15.34 -18.50 15.17
CA PRO A 742 16.24 -18.38 14.02
C PRO A 742 15.56 -18.55 12.65
N TYR A 743 14.41 -19.23 12.63
CA TYR A 743 13.58 -19.53 11.45
C TYR A 743 12.24 -18.76 11.47
N ALA A 744 12.10 -17.72 12.28
CA ALA A 744 10.86 -16.97 12.40
C ALA A 744 10.42 -16.34 11.06
N HIS A 745 9.33 -16.85 10.48
CA HIS A 745 8.68 -16.27 9.32
C HIS A 745 7.69 -15.18 9.76
N LEU A 746 8.22 -13.98 10.04
CA LEU A 746 7.41 -12.84 10.47
C LEU A 746 6.33 -12.41 9.45
N SER A 747 6.37 -12.91 8.21
CA SER A 747 5.32 -12.71 7.21
C SER A 747 3.97 -13.30 7.63
N ALA A 748 3.96 -14.27 8.56
CA ALA A 748 2.73 -14.82 9.14
C ALA A 748 2.08 -13.90 10.18
N VAL A 749 2.78 -12.84 10.63
CA VAL A 749 2.29 -11.88 11.61
C VAL A 749 2.03 -10.54 10.94
N GLU A 750 0.74 -10.17 10.85
CA GLU A 750 0.32 -8.84 10.44
C GLU A 750 0.63 -7.81 11.53
N LEU A 751 1.90 -7.39 11.63
CA LEU A 751 2.28 -6.25 12.46
C LEU A 751 1.75 -4.91 11.92
N GLY A 752 1.30 -4.90 10.65
CA GLY A 752 1.10 -3.68 9.89
C GLY A 752 2.42 -3.00 9.54
N LEU A 753 2.48 -2.33 8.39
CA LEU A 753 3.53 -1.38 8.07
C LEU A 753 2.94 0.03 8.10
N PRO A 754 3.66 1.05 8.62
CA PRO A 754 3.21 2.42 8.49
C PRO A 754 2.96 2.79 7.02
N ASP A 755 1.85 3.47 6.73
CA ASP A 755 1.48 3.88 5.35
C ASP A 755 2.59 4.69 4.66
N SER A 756 3.38 5.44 5.44
CA SER A 756 4.56 6.19 5.00
C SER A 756 5.66 5.29 4.47
N VAL A 757 5.99 4.21 5.19
CA VAL A 757 6.98 3.21 4.77
C VAL A 757 6.49 2.44 3.56
N HIS A 758 5.21 2.06 3.55
CA HIS A 758 4.57 1.45 2.40
C HIS A 758 4.64 2.37 1.17
N GLY A 759 4.36 3.66 1.34
CA GLY A 759 4.44 4.68 0.28
C GLY A 759 5.85 4.82 -0.31
N VAL A 760 6.90 4.82 0.52
CA VAL A 760 8.28 4.92 0.03
C VAL A 760 8.67 3.73 -0.84
N VAL A 761 8.41 2.50 -0.38
CA VAL A 761 8.73 1.30 -1.14
C VAL A 761 7.84 1.19 -2.39
N LEU A 762 6.55 1.50 -2.26
CA LEU A 762 5.61 1.51 -3.38
C LEU A 762 6.01 2.52 -4.46
N SER A 763 6.48 3.71 -4.09
CA SER A 763 6.96 4.71 -5.05
C SER A 763 8.16 4.23 -5.86
N ARG A 764 9.03 3.39 -5.26
CA ARG A 764 10.13 2.76 -5.98
C ARG A 764 9.60 1.70 -6.94
N LEU A 765 8.67 0.87 -6.48
CA LEU A 765 8.02 -0.15 -7.31
C LEU A 765 7.31 0.50 -8.51
N ASP A 766 6.64 1.63 -8.28
CA ASP A 766 5.87 2.34 -9.30
C ASP A 766 6.72 2.99 -10.41
N ARG A 767 8.03 3.16 -10.18
CA ARG A 767 9.00 3.61 -11.19
C ARG A 767 9.53 2.51 -12.10
N LEU A 768 9.16 1.25 -11.85
CA LEU A 768 9.45 0.15 -12.77
C LEU A 768 8.42 0.14 -13.90
N PRO A 769 8.75 -0.39 -15.09
CA PRO A 769 7.74 -0.65 -16.11
C PRO A 769 6.66 -1.61 -15.60
N GLU A 770 5.41 -1.45 -16.04
CA GLU A 770 4.25 -2.21 -15.53
C GLU A 770 4.44 -3.74 -15.57
N ALA A 771 5.02 -4.27 -16.64
CA ALA A 771 5.36 -5.69 -16.74
C ALA A 771 6.31 -6.16 -15.63
N HIS A 772 7.28 -5.34 -15.23
CA HIS A 772 8.23 -5.68 -14.16
C HIS A 772 7.58 -5.61 -12.78
N LYS A 773 6.63 -4.69 -12.58
CA LYS A 773 5.85 -4.59 -11.33
C LYS A 773 5.06 -5.89 -11.11
N LEU A 774 4.38 -6.37 -12.14
CA LEU A 774 3.62 -7.63 -12.07
C LEU A 774 4.53 -8.81 -11.71
N THR A 775 5.69 -8.93 -12.36
CA THR A 775 6.67 -9.98 -12.05
C THR A 775 7.13 -9.95 -10.60
N LEU A 776 7.42 -8.76 -10.03
CA LEU A 776 7.76 -8.64 -8.61
C LEU A 776 6.58 -8.94 -7.67
N LYS A 777 5.34 -8.60 -8.06
CA LYS A 777 4.14 -8.97 -7.30
C LYS A 777 3.94 -10.49 -7.28
N VAL A 778 4.09 -11.17 -8.41
CA VAL A 778 4.02 -12.65 -8.47
C VAL A 778 5.14 -13.27 -7.64
N ALA A 779 6.39 -12.79 -7.79
CA ALA A 779 7.52 -13.25 -7.00
C ALA A 779 7.29 -13.06 -5.49
N SER A 780 6.61 -11.97 -5.10
CA SER A 780 6.29 -11.71 -3.69
C SER A 780 5.33 -12.73 -3.09
N VAL A 781 4.49 -13.39 -3.89
CA VAL A 781 3.59 -14.46 -3.43
C VAL A 781 4.35 -15.78 -3.21
N ILE A 782 5.35 -16.07 -4.05
CA ILE A 782 6.19 -17.27 -3.91
C ILE A 782 6.94 -17.23 -2.57
N GLY A 783 7.47 -16.06 -2.22
CA GLY A 783 8.10 -15.82 -0.94
C GLY A 783 9.34 -14.95 -1.06
N ARG A 784 10.07 -14.83 0.06
CA ARG A 784 11.29 -14.02 0.12
C ARG A 784 12.39 -14.55 -0.81
N THR A 785 12.44 -15.88 -0.98
CA THR A 785 13.34 -16.57 -1.89
C THR A 785 12.50 -17.27 -2.95
N PHE A 786 12.85 -17.13 -4.22
CA PHE A 786 12.10 -17.72 -5.32
C PHE A 786 13.03 -18.17 -6.46
N THR A 787 12.50 -19.00 -7.36
CA THR A 787 13.19 -19.49 -8.56
C THR A 787 12.41 -19.10 -9.81
N LEU A 788 13.11 -19.00 -10.95
CA LEU A 788 12.47 -18.66 -12.23
C LEU A 788 11.41 -19.69 -12.67
N PRO A 789 11.56 -21.01 -12.49
CA PRO A 789 10.54 -21.97 -12.88
C PRO A 789 9.18 -21.79 -12.18
N VAL A 790 9.19 -21.58 -10.85
CA VAL A 790 7.95 -21.31 -10.08
C VAL A 790 7.34 -20.00 -10.53
N LEU A 791 8.18 -18.97 -10.69
CA LEU A 791 7.75 -17.65 -11.13
C LEU A 791 7.11 -17.70 -12.52
N ALA A 792 7.69 -18.43 -13.47
CA ALA A 792 7.15 -18.58 -14.81
C ALA A 792 5.78 -19.25 -14.81
N HIS A 793 5.59 -20.31 -14.02
CA HIS A 793 4.30 -21.00 -13.91
C HIS A 793 3.23 -20.16 -13.22
N ALA A 794 3.59 -19.43 -12.16
CA ALA A 794 2.64 -18.59 -11.44
C ALA A 794 2.34 -17.26 -12.17
N HIS A 795 3.12 -16.89 -13.19
CA HIS A 795 2.96 -15.61 -13.87
C HIS A 795 1.74 -15.63 -14.81
N PRO A 796 0.76 -14.72 -14.65
CA PRO A 796 -0.54 -14.77 -15.35
C PRO A 796 -0.48 -14.47 -16.86
N LEU A 797 0.69 -14.13 -17.40
CA LEU A 797 0.91 -13.81 -18.82
C LEU A 797 1.75 -14.86 -19.55
N ASP A 798 2.04 -16.01 -18.91
CA ASP A 798 2.80 -17.13 -19.50
C ASP A 798 4.07 -16.68 -20.25
N LEU A 799 4.86 -15.81 -19.60
CA LEU A 799 6.01 -15.17 -20.23
C LEU A 799 7.14 -16.17 -20.51
N ALA A 800 7.84 -15.97 -21.63
CA ALA A 800 9.04 -16.75 -21.93
C ALA A 800 10.11 -16.57 -20.83
N PRO A 801 10.87 -17.62 -20.47
CA PRO A 801 11.87 -17.55 -19.40
C PRO A 801 12.90 -16.43 -19.57
N ALA A 802 13.36 -16.17 -20.80
CA ALA A 802 14.33 -15.10 -21.10
C ALA A 802 13.77 -13.70 -20.80
N THR A 803 12.46 -13.48 -21.00
CA THR A 803 11.79 -12.22 -20.67
C THR A 803 11.71 -12.04 -19.16
N LEU A 804 11.37 -13.08 -18.42
CA LEU A 804 11.34 -13.06 -16.96
C LEU A 804 12.72 -12.81 -16.36
N GLU A 805 13.75 -13.47 -16.90
CA GLU A 805 15.14 -13.26 -16.49
C GLU A 805 15.57 -11.81 -16.68
N ALA A 806 15.31 -11.23 -17.86
CA ALA A 806 15.59 -9.81 -18.12
C ALA A 806 14.85 -8.86 -17.17
N GLN A 807 13.60 -9.18 -16.81
CA GLN A 807 12.82 -8.38 -15.86
C GLN A 807 13.37 -8.48 -14.43
N ILE A 808 13.81 -9.68 -14.00
CA ILE A 808 14.43 -9.91 -12.70
C ILE A 808 15.81 -9.24 -12.63
N ASP A 809 16.61 -9.30 -13.69
CA ASP A 809 17.89 -8.59 -13.78
C ASP A 809 17.71 -7.07 -13.68
N HIS A 810 16.67 -6.54 -14.32
CA HIS A 810 16.32 -5.12 -14.18
C HIS A 810 15.92 -4.80 -12.73
N ALA A 811 15.11 -5.64 -12.08
CA ALA A 811 14.77 -5.48 -10.68
C ALA A 811 16.00 -5.58 -9.75
N ALA A 812 16.97 -6.44 -10.09
CA ALA A 812 18.23 -6.57 -9.36
C ALA A 812 19.09 -5.30 -9.50
N SER A 813 19.18 -4.73 -10.70
CA SER A 813 19.88 -3.45 -10.94
C SER A 813 19.27 -2.28 -10.16
N ARG A 814 18.01 -2.41 -9.73
CA ARG A 814 17.24 -1.42 -8.95
C ARG A 814 17.16 -1.77 -7.46
N ASP A 815 17.97 -2.72 -6.99
CA ASP A 815 18.08 -3.16 -5.59
C ASP A 815 16.77 -3.73 -4.98
N PHE A 816 15.90 -4.32 -5.80
CA PHE A 816 14.71 -5.05 -5.29
C PHE A 816 15.06 -6.48 -4.91
N VAL A 817 15.83 -7.15 -5.77
CA VAL A 817 16.21 -8.57 -5.64
C VAL A 817 17.71 -8.74 -5.83
N ARG A 818 18.26 -9.84 -5.36
CA ARG A 818 19.65 -10.24 -5.63
C ARG A 818 19.71 -11.73 -5.96
N LEU A 819 20.71 -12.12 -6.73
CA LEU A 819 21.06 -13.53 -6.90
C LEU A 819 21.63 -14.04 -5.57
N GLU A 820 21.02 -15.09 -5.01
CA GLU A 820 21.46 -15.71 -3.75
C GLU A 820 22.35 -16.92 -4.05
N THR A 821 21.86 -17.85 -4.87
CA THR A 821 22.62 -19.03 -5.31
C THR A 821 22.78 -19.01 -6.83
N PRO A 822 24.00 -19.14 -7.39
CA PRO A 822 24.22 -19.24 -8.83
C PRO A 822 23.85 -20.62 -9.39
N ALA A 823 23.98 -20.79 -10.70
CA ALA A 823 23.76 -22.06 -11.39
C ALA A 823 24.54 -23.23 -10.74
N PRO A 824 23.99 -24.46 -10.70
CA PRO A 824 22.80 -24.94 -11.42
C PRO A 824 21.45 -24.70 -10.73
N HIS A 825 21.44 -24.26 -9.47
CA HIS A 825 20.21 -23.99 -8.70
C HIS A 825 20.04 -22.49 -8.47
N VAL A 826 19.69 -21.78 -9.54
CA VAL A 826 19.54 -20.31 -9.51
C VAL A 826 18.38 -19.92 -8.60
N THR A 827 18.70 -19.22 -7.51
CA THR A 827 17.71 -18.67 -6.57
C THR A 827 17.88 -17.17 -6.43
N TYR A 828 16.76 -16.45 -6.37
CA TYR A 828 16.71 -15.02 -6.14
C TYR A 828 16.15 -14.73 -4.76
N LEU A 829 16.66 -13.68 -4.12
CA LEU A 829 16.23 -13.21 -2.81
C LEU A 829 15.77 -11.76 -2.91
N PHE A 830 14.61 -11.43 -2.34
CA PHE A 830 14.27 -10.03 -2.08
C PHE A 830 15.27 -9.41 -1.10
N LYS A 831 15.94 -8.32 -1.54
CA LYS A 831 17.01 -7.68 -0.76
C LYS A 831 16.51 -7.21 0.61
N HIS A 832 15.27 -6.73 0.67
CA HIS A 832 14.60 -6.31 1.90
C HIS A 832 13.24 -6.99 2.07
N ASN A 833 12.92 -7.45 3.29
CA ASN A 833 11.64 -8.13 3.57
C ASN A 833 10.44 -7.21 3.28
N ILE A 834 10.59 -5.94 3.66
CA ILE A 834 9.59 -4.90 3.46
C ILE A 834 9.24 -4.68 1.99
N THR A 835 10.18 -4.97 1.08
CA THR A 835 9.93 -4.85 -0.37
C THR A 835 9.01 -5.96 -0.86
N GLN A 836 9.22 -7.19 -0.38
CA GLN A 836 8.31 -8.30 -0.63
C GLN A 836 6.95 -8.04 0.01
N GLU A 837 6.91 -7.61 1.28
CA GLU A 837 5.66 -7.33 2.00
C GLU A 837 4.82 -6.23 1.32
N VAL A 838 5.47 -5.16 0.83
CA VAL A 838 4.77 -4.09 0.10
C VAL A 838 4.29 -4.56 -1.27
N ALA A 839 5.11 -5.30 -2.03
CA ALA A 839 4.67 -5.86 -3.32
C ALA A 839 3.48 -6.80 -3.13
N TYR A 840 3.55 -7.71 -2.15
CA TYR A 840 2.47 -8.61 -1.77
C TYR A 840 1.22 -7.84 -1.28
N GLY A 841 1.45 -6.80 -0.47
CA GLY A 841 0.45 -5.91 0.12
C GLY A 841 -0.41 -5.16 -0.90
N THR A 842 0.10 -4.92 -2.11
CA THR A 842 -0.65 -4.27 -3.20
C THR A 842 -1.63 -5.19 -3.90
N LEU A 843 -1.40 -6.51 -3.85
CA LEU A 843 -2.28 -7.50 -4.45
C LEU A 843 -3.58 -7.59 -3.65
N LEU A 844 -4.68 -7.68 -4.39
CA LEU A 844 -5.99 -8.01 -3.82
C LEU A 844 -6.01 -9.47 -3.35
N TYR A 845 -6.86 -9.76 -2.39
CA TYR A 845 -7.15 -11.07 -1.82
C TYR A 845 -7.37 -12.14 -2.89
N ASP A 846 -8.27 -11.90 -3.85
CA ASP A 846 -8.54 -12.84 -4.94
C ASP A 846 -7.34 -13.07 -5.86
N GLN A 847 -6.48 -12.07 -6.04
CA GLN A 847 -5.23 -12.23 -6.79
C GLN A 847 -4.24 -13.08 -5.99
N ARG A 848 -4.05 -12.78 -4.70
CA ARG A 848 -3.18 -13.57 -3.80
C ARG A 848 -3.61 -15.03 -3.77
N ARG A 849 -4.90 -15.30 -3.56
CA ARG A 849 -5.46 -16.64 -3.50
C ARG A 849 -5.18 -17.44 -4.78
N ARG A 850 -5.41 -16.82 -5.96
CA ARG A 850 -5.11 -17.44 -7.27
C ARG A 850 -3.61 -17.71 -7.44
N LEU A 851 -2.75 -16.76 -7.06
CA LEU A 851 -1.30 -16.92 -7.17
C LEU A 851 -0.76 -17.96 -6.19
N HIS A 852 -1.22 -18.00 -4.93
CA HIS A 852 -0.85 -19.04 -3.97
C HIS A 852 -1.24 -20.43 -4.48
N ARG A 853 -2.44 -20.58 -5.07
CA ARG A 853 -2.85 -21.83 -5.73
C ARG A 853 -1.87 -22.22 -6.84
N ALA A 854 -1.57 -21.31 -7.77
CA ALA A 854 -0.65 -21.60 -8.87
C ALA A 854 0.75 -22.02 -8.38
N VAL A 855 1.25 -21.40 -7.30
CA VAL A 855 2.52 -21.80 -6.68
C VAL A 855 2.44 -23.22 -6.08
N ALA A 856 1.36 -23.54 -5.36
CA ALA A 856 1.18 -24.86 -4.78
C ALA A 856 1.06 -25.96 -5.86
N GLU A 857 0.26 -25.71 -6.89
CA GLU A 857 0.08 -26.60 -8.04
C GLU A 857 1.40 -26.86 -8.77
N TRP A 858 2.27 -25.84 -8.88
CA TRP A 858 3.61 -26.03 -9.45
C TRP A 858 4.46 -27.02 -8.64
N TYR A 859 4.45 -26.92 -7.31
CA TYR A 859 5.20 -27.86 -6.46
C TYR A 859 4.64 -29.28 -6.60
N GLU A 860 3.33 -29.44 -6.57
CA GLU A 860 2.68 -30.75 -6.76
C GLU A 860 3.05 -31.38 -8.11
N GLN A 861 3.03 -30.60 -9.19
CA GLN A 861 3.32 -31.07 -10.55
C GLN A 861 4.81 -31.35 -10.77
N SER A 862 5.69 -30.48 -10.26
CA SER A 862 7.14 -30.57 -10.49
C SER A 862 7.79 -31.72 -9.73
N PHE A 863 7.21 -32.11 -8.60
CA PHE A 863 7.70 -33.18 -7.74
C PHE A 863 6.73 -34.37 -7.65
N ALA A 864 5.83 -34.52 -8.63
CA ALA A 864 4.93 -35.67 -8.69
C ALA A 864 5.72 -36.99 -8.73
N PRO A 865 5.30 -38.04 -7.99
CA PRO A 865 5.99 -39.32 -8.01
C PRO A 865 6.02 -39.91 -9.43
N SER A 866 7.21 -40.05 -10.01
CA SER A 866 7.36 -40.82 -11.25
C SER A 866 7.04 -42.29 -10.96
N GLN A 867 6.25 -42.95 -11.81
CA GLN A 867 5.76 -44.33 -11.62
C GLN A 867 6.86 -45.42 -11.52
N VAL A 868 8.15 -45.06 -11.41
CA VAL A 868 9.31 -45.95 -11.61
C VAL A 868 10.20 -46.10 -10.36
N GLN A 869 9.95 -45.40 -9.25
CA GLN A 869 10.80 -45.51 -8.04
C GLN A 869 10.06 -46.10 -6.85
N ASN A 870 10.18 -47.42 -6.71
CA ASN A 870 9.52 -48.22 -5.66
C ASN A 870 10.20 -48.16 -4.27
N ASP A 871 11.25 -47.36 -4.05
CA ASP A 871 11.94 -47.33 -2.73
C ASP A 871 12.53 -45.96 -2.34
N ALA A 872 12.20 -44.86 -3.02
CA ALA A 872 12.70 -43.51 -2.68
C ALA A 872 11.69 -42.74 -1.80
N ALA A 873 12.21 -41.98 -0.82
CA ALA A 873 11.41 -41.07 0.00
C ALA A 873 10.60 -40.11 -0.89
N ASP A 874 9.37 -39.77 -0.46
CA ASP A 874 8.48 -38.89 -1.20
C ASP A 874 9.20 -37.59 -1.61
N PRO A 875 9.37 -37.30 -2.90
CA PRO A 875 10.06 -36.11 -3.39
C PRO A 875 9.37 -34.80 -2.97
N LEU A 876 8.08 -34.84 -2.61
CA LEU A 876 7.35 -33.69 -2.06
C LEU A 876 7.64 -33.46 -0.57
N ALA A 877 8.25 -34.42 0.14
CA ALA A 877 8.44 -34.32 1.59
C ALA A 877 9.20 -33.07 2.05
N PRO A 878 10.25 -32.57 1.36
CA PRO A 878 10.89 -31.31 1.74
C PRO A 878 9.98 -30.08 1.59
N HIS A 879 8.87 -30.21 0.86
CA HIS A 879 7.98 -29.12 0.46
C HIS A 879 6.61 -29.14 1.18
N TYR A 880 6.34 -30.08 2.08
CA TYR A 880 5.06 -30.06 2.83
C TYR A 880 4.83 -28.76 3.62
N PRO A 881 5.82 -28.19 4.34
CA PRO A 881 5.64 -26.91 5.03
C PRO A 881 5.19 -25.75 4.13
N ILE A 882 5.79 -25.64 2.93
CA ILE A 882 5.44 -24.59 1.98
C ILE A 882 4.07 -24.85 1.33
N LEU A 883 3.71 -26.11 1.09
CA LEU A 883 2.39 -26.49 0.58
C LEU A 883 1.27 -26.20 1.60
N VAL A 884 1.50 -26.44 2.90
CA VAL A 884 0.56 -26.00 3.95
C VAL A 884 0.32 -24.50 3.86
N HIS A 885 1.39 -23.71 3.77
CA HIS A 885 1.29 -22.25 3.67
C HIS A 885 0.53 -21.78 2.41
N HIS A 886 0.86 -22.30 1.22
CA HIS A 886 0.18 -21.88 0.00
C HIS A 886 -1.27 -22.38 -0.09
N TRP A 887 -1.57 -23.60 0.35
CA TRP A 887 -2.96 -24.09 0.36
C TRP A 887 -3.83 -23.39 1.38
N HIS A 888 -3.26 -23.00 2.53
CA HIS A 888 -3.90 -22.12 3.50
C HIS A 888 -4.35 -20.79 2.85
N HIS A 889 -3.40 -20.08 2.21
CA HIS A 889 -3.72 -18.81 1.55
C HIS A 889 -4.54 -18.97 0.26
N ALA A 890 -4.58 -20.16 -0.33
CA ALA A 890 -5.45 -20.50 -1.46
C ALA A 890 -6.90 -20.83 -1.03
N GLU A 891 -7.17 -20.91 0.28
CA GLU A 891 -8.42 -21.36 0.88
C GLU A 891 -8.86 -22.75 0.35
N ASP A 892 -7.92 -23.70 0.26
CA ASP A 892 -8.22 -25.10 -0.06
C ASP A 892 -7.99 -25.95 1.20
N GLU A 893 -9.01 -26.01 2.06
CA GLU A 893 -8.95 -26.71 3.35
C GLU A 893 -8.63 -28.20 3.18
N ALA A 894 -9.10 -28.82 2.10
CA ALA A 894 -8.89 -30.24 1.85
C ALA A 894 -7.40 -30.54 1.61
N ARG A 895 -6.75 -29.76 0.72
CA ARG A 895 -5.31 -29.89 0.45
C ARG A 895 -4.46 -29.38 1.61
N GLU A 896 -4.85 -28.28 2.25
CA GLU A 896 -4.18 -27.75 3.43
C GLU A 896 -4.13 -28.80 4.55
N ARG A 897 -5.29 -29.42 4.87
CA ARG A 897 -5.37 -30.51 5.83
C ARG A 897 -4.45 -31.66 5.45
N HIS A 898 -4.50 -32.10 4.18
CA HIS A 898 -3.67 -33.21 3.71
C HIS A 898 -2.17 -32.96 3.96
N TYR A 899 -1.66 -31.80 3.56
CA TYR A 899 -0.24 -31.48 3.76
C TYR A 899 0.11 -31.15 5.21
N ALA A 900 -0.82 -30.63 6.01
CA ALA A 900 -0.60 -30.39 7.44
C ALA A 900 -0.41 -31.72 8.20
N ILE A 901 -1.18 -32.76 7.83
CA ILE A 901 -1.00 -34.11 8.39
C ILE A 901 0.38 -34.66 8.05
N LEU A 902 0.80 -34.54 6.78
CA LEU A 902 2.10 -35.04 6.31
C LEU A 902 3.27 -34.28 6.95
N ALA A 903 3.21 -32.95 6.98
CA ALA A 903 4.20 -32.09 7.63
C ALA A 903 4.30 -32.36 9.13
N GLY A 904 3.17 -32.50 9.83
CA GLY A 904 3.14 -32.80 11.26
C GLY A 904 3.76 -34.15 11.61
N ARG A 905 3.49 -35.19 10.82
CA ARG A 905 4.11 -36.52 11.00
C ARG A 905 5.60 -36.50 10.69
N GLN A 906 6.01 -35.82 9.63
CA GLN A 906 7.43 -35.67 9.27
C GLN A 906 8.20 -34.92 10.37
N ALA A 907 7.65 -33.82 10.87
CA ALA A 907 8.23 -33.04 11.95
C ALA A 907 8.33 -33.87 13.24
N ALA A 908 7.28 -34.64 13.59
CA ALA A 908 7.29 -35.55 14.74
C ALA A 908 8.39 -36.62 14.61
N ALA A 909 8.53 -37.21 13.42
CA ALA A 909 9.57 -38.21 13.14
C ALA A 909 11.00 -37.63 13.20
N GLN A 910 11.17 -36.34 12.94
CA GLN A 910 12.43 -35.61 13.03
C GLN A 910 12.67 -34.97 14.40
N PHE A 911 11.78 -35.19 15.38
CA PHE A 911 11.80 -34.56 16.70
C PHE A 911 11.71 -33.01 16.69
N ALA A 912 11.23 -32.43 15.58
CA ALA A 912 10.86 -31.02 15.46
C ALA A 912 9.50 -30.79 16.15
N ASN A 913 9.51 -30.90 17.48
CA ASN A 913 8.32 -31.08 18.30
C ASN A 913 7.37 -29.87 18.28
N GLU A 914 7.88 -28.65 18.13
CA GLU A 914 7.04 -27.44 18.07
C GLU A 914 6.30 -27.34 16.75
N GLU A 915 7.01 -27.58 15.64
CA GLU A 915 6.46 -27.64 14.29
C GLU A 915 5.44 -28.78 14.16
N ALA A 916 5.75 -29.94 14.75
CA ALA A 916 4.83 -31.08 14.80
C ALA A 916 3.51 -30.70 15.48
N ILE A 917 3.56 -30.09 16.67
CA ILE A 917 2.37 -29.63 17.39
C ILE A 917 1.60 -28.60 16.55
N SER A 918 2.30 -27.65 15.94
CA SER A 918 1.67 -26.62 15.10
C SER A 918 0.88 -27.22 13.93
N TYR A 919 1.53 -28.08 13.13
CA TYR A 919 0.88 -28.70 11.97
C TYR A 919 -0.22 -29.70 12.34
N LEU A 920 -0.02 -30.51 13.39
CA LEU A 920 -1.04 -31.44 13.87
C LEU A 920 -2.25 -30.72 14.44
N SER A 921 -2.05 -29.61 15.15
CA SER A 921 -3.15 -28.78 15.66
C SER A 921 -3.91 -28.12 14.52
N ARG A 922 -3.21 -27.65 13.49
CA ARG A 922 -3.85 -27.11 12.28
C ARG A 922 -4.64 -28.17 11.53
N ALA A 923 -4.10 -29.38 11.36
CA ALA A 923 -4.82 -30.50 10.77
C ALA A 923 -6.07 -30.86 11.56
N LEU A 924 -5.99 -30.92 12.90
CA LEU A 924 -7.12 -31.21 13.79
C LEU A 924 -8.24 -30.17 13.70
N LEU A 925 -7.89 -28.89 13.51
CA LEU A 925 -8.86 -27.81 13.33
C LEU A 925 -9.62 -27.96 12.00
N LEU A 926 -8.94 -28.43 10.94
CA LEU A 926 -9.51 -28.62 9.60
C LEU A 926 -10.21 -29.97 9.42
N THR A 927 -9.97 -30.93 10.32
CA THR A 927 -10.64 -32.24 10.28
C THR A 927 -12.04 -32.15 10.90
N PRO A 928 -13.11 -32.45 10.14
CA PRO A 928 -14.48 -32.44 10.63
C PRO A 928 -14.70 -33.30 11.88
N GLU A 929 -15.63 -32.90 12.77
CA GLU A 929 -15.89 -33.62 14.03
C GLU A 929 -16.36 -35.07 13.81
N ASP A 930 -17.06 -35.35 12.71
CA ASP A 930 -17.54 -36.67 12.32
C ASP A 930 -16.44 -37.58 11.74
N ALA A 931 -15.28 -37.03 11.38
CA ALA A 931 -14.11 -37.78 10.96
C ALA A 931 -13.34 -38.37 12.16
N VAL A 932 -14.06 -39.11 13.02
CA VAL A 932 -13.61 -39.62 14.33
C VAL A 932 -12.29 -40.37 14.25
N GLU A 933 -12.11 -41.23 13.23
CA GLU A 933 -10.87 -42.00 13.05
C GLU A 933 -9.66 -41.13 12.71
N GLU A 934 -9.82 -40.13 11.84
CA GLU A 934 -8.73 -39.23 11.46
C GLU A 934 -8.31 -38.37 12.66
N ARG A 935 -9.30 -37.83 13.41
CA ARG A 935 -9.07 -37.07 14.64
C ARG A 935 -8.34 -37.90 15.69
N TYR A 936 -8.73 -39.17 15.87
CA TYR A 936 -8.06 -40.10 16.77
C TYR A 936 -6.58 -40.25 16.40
N ARG A 937 -6.26 -40.50 15.12
CA ARG A 937 -4.85 -40.66 14.67
C ARG A 937 -4.02 -39.39 14.88
N LEU A 938 -4.60 -38.21 14.64
CA LEU A 938 -3.91 -36.93 14.81
C LEU A 938 -3.64 -36.61 16.28
N LEU A 939 -4.64 -36.77 17.14
CA LEU A 939 -4.48 -36.57 18.58
C LEU A 939 -3.48 -37.57 19.16
N LEU A 940 -3.50 -38.83 18.73
CA LEU A 940 -2.53 -39.83 19.19
C LEU A 940 -1.09 -39.44 18.83
N THR A 941 -0.90 -38.87 17.64
CA THR A 941 0.42 -38.37 17.21
C THR A 941 0.83 -37.13 18.03
N ARG A 942 -0.09 -36.19 18.26
CA ARG A 942 0.17 -34.95 19.00
C ARG A 942 0.42 -35.20 20.49
N GLU A 943 -0.34 -36.10 21.10
CA GLU A 943 -0.17 -36.56 22.48
C GLU A 943 1.22 -37.12 22.71
N ALA A 944 1.71 -37.97 21.80
CA ALA A 944 3.06 -38.53 21.90
C ALA A 944 4.14 -37.43 21.87
N VAL A 945 3.94 -36.38 21.07
CA VAL A 945 4.84 -35.22 21.04
C VAL A 945 4.75 -34.40 22.34
N HIS A 946 3.54 -34.18 22.88
CA HIS A 946 3.35 -33.53 24.18
C HIS A 946 4.00 -34.31 25.32
N HIS A 947 3.92 -35.64 25.28
CA HIS A 947 4.59 -36.53 26.23
C HIS A 947 6.10 -36.32 26.21
N LEU A 948 6.73 -36.34 25.03
CA LEU A 948 8.17 -36.13 24.86
C LEU A 948 8.63 -34.75 25.36
N ARG A 949 7.80 -33.71 25.22
CA ARG A 949 8.08 -32.37 25.74
C ARG A 949 7.80 -32.20 27.24
N GLY A 950 7.10 -33.13 27.87
CA GLY A 950 6.61 -32.97 29.25
C GLY A 950 5.50 -31.92 29.38
N ALA A 951 4.76 -31.61 28.33
CA ALA A 951 3.67 -30.63 28.32
C ALA A 951 2.39 -31.21 28.93
N ARG A 952 2.39 -31.44 30.26
CA ARG A 952 1.38 -32.28 30.94
C ARG A 952 -0.07 -31.80 30.80
N GLU A 953 -0.33 -30.51 30.85
CA GLU A 953 -1.69 -29.97 30.76
C GLU A 953 -2.29 -30.21 29.36
N ALA A 954 -1.55 -29.89 28.30
CA ALA A 954 -1.98 -30.16 26.92
C ALA A 954 -2.06 -31.67 26.63
N GLN A 955 -1.14 -32.46 27.16
CA GLN A 955 -1.17 -33.92 27.05
C GLN A 955 -2.45 -34.51 27.68
N ALA A 956 -2.87 -34.02 28.85
CA ALA A 956 -4.08 -34.46 29.52
C ALA A 956 -5.34 -34.17 28.68
N GLN A 957 -5.43 -32.98 28.08
CA GLN A 957 -6.55 -32.60 27.21
C GLN A 957 -6.65 -33.50 25.96
N ASP A 958 -5.51 -33.85 25.36
CA ASP A 958 -5.47 -34.77 24.22
C ASP A 958 -5.91 -36.18 24.63
N LEU A 959 -5.49 -36.66 25.81
CA LEU A 959 -5.90 -37.96 26.33
C LEU A 959 -7.41 -38.02 26.62
N ASP A 960 -7.99 -36.99 27.23
CA ASP A 960 -9.44 -36.92 27.49
C ASP A 960 -10.24 -36.97 26.18
N SER A 961 -9.76 -36.26 25.17
CA SER A 961 -10.36 -36.27 23.83
C SER A 961 -10.21 -37.64 23.15
N LEU A 962 -9.04 -38.28 23.28
CA LEU A 962 -8.77 -39.61 22.74
C LEU A 962 -9.65 -40.69 23.35
N GLU A 963 -9.92 -40.64 24.65
CA GLU A 963 -10.82 -41.60 25.32
C GLU A 963 -12.25 -41.51 24.75
N GLY A 964 -12.78 -40.30 24.62
CA GLY A 964 -14.09 -40.08 24.00
C GLY A 964 -14.17 -40.60 22.56
N LEU A 965 -13.13 -40.35 21.75
CA LEU A 965 -13.08 -40.81 20.36
C LEU A 965 -12.89 -42.34 20.25
N ALA A 966 -12.07 -42.95 21.10
CA ALA A 966 -11.86 -44.39 21.13
C ALA A 966 -13.13 -45.15 21.53
N LEU A 967 -13.89 -44.61 22.50
CA LEU A 967 -15.22 -45.09 22.86
C LEU A 967 -16.20 -45.00 21.69
N ALA A 968 -16.22 -43.86 20.99
CA ALA A 968 -17.10 -43.65 19.83
C ALA A 968 -16.80 -44.59 18.65
N LEU A 969 -15.53 -44.96 18.43
CA LEU A 969 -15.13 -45.91 17.39
C LEU A 969 -15.46 -47.37 17.74
N GLY A 970 -15.72 -47.68 19.02
CA GLY A 970 -16.18 -48.99 19.46
C GLY A 970 -15.15 -50.13 19.32
N ASP A 971 -13.86 -49.81 19.23
CA ASP A 971 -12.78 -50.79 19.05
C ASP A 971 -11.89 -50.89 20.29
N ASN A 972 -11.83 -52.09 20.87
CA ASN A 972 -11.04 -52.40 22.06
C ASN A 972 -9.53 -52.19 21.84
N ASP A 973 -9.00 -52.31 20.62
CA ASP A 973 -7.58 -52.05 20.31
C ASP A 973 -7.21 -50.57 20.55
N ARG A 974 -8.06 -49.66 20.05
CA ARG A 974 -7.87 -48.22 20.24
C ARG A 974 -8.08 -47.82 21.70
N GLN A 975 -9.09 -48.38 22.37
CA GLN A 975 -9.30 -48.13 23.79
C GLN A 975 -8.14 -48.64 24.66
N ALA A 976 -7.58 -49.81 24.34
CA ALA A 976 -6.39 -50.34 25.00
C ALA A 976 -5.17 -49.42 24.80
N THR A 977 -4.98 -48.90 23.58
CA THR A 977 -3.91 -47.94 23.27
C THR A 977 -4.04 -46.68 24.12
N VAL A 978 -5.24 -46.10 24.23
CA VAL A 978 -5.46 -44.87 25.02
C VAL A 978 -5.30 -45.13 26.52
N ALA A 979 -5.81 -46.26 27.03
CA ALA A 979 -5.63 -46.66 28.42
C ALA A 979 -4.14 -46.84 28.78
N LEU A 980 -3.34 -47.40 27.85
CA LEU A 980 -1.90 -47.51 28.02
C LEU A 980 -1.23 -46.12 28.06
N ARG A 981 -1.61 -45.20 27.16
CA ARG A 981 -1.10 -43.82 27.18
C ARG A 981 -1.48 -43.08 28.47
N ARG A 982 -2.70 -43.28 28.98
CA ARG A 982 -3.16 -42.75 30.27
C ARG A 982 -2.34 -43.30 31.43
N ALA A 983 -2.03 -44.59 31.43
CA ALA A 983 -1.15 -45.20 32.44
C ALA A 983 0.26 -44.60 32.41
N ILE A 984 0.80 -44.34 31.21
CA ILE A 984 2.10 -43.67 31.04
C ILE A 984 2.06 -42.24 31.61
N PHE A 985 1.03 -41.46 31.27
CA PHE A 985 0.82 -40.10 31.77
C PHE A 985 0.68 -40.05 33.30
N ALA A 986 -0.17 -40.91 33.88
CA ALA A 986 -0.45 -40.92 35.31
C ALA A 986 0.77 -41.32 36.15
N GLU A 987 1.58 -42.28 35.70
CA GLU A 987 2.84 -42.57 36.39
C GLU A 987 3.81 -41.38 36.29
N ALA A 988 3.91 -40.75 35.12
CA ALA A 988 4.82 -39.62 34.90
C ALA A 988 4.42 -38.34 35.68
N THR A 989 3.20 -38.28 36.20
CA THR A 989 2.67 -37.21 37.06
C THR A 989 2.58 -37.61 38.53
N GLY A 990 2.92 -38.86 38.88
CA GLY A 990 2.92 -39.37 40.26
C GLY A 990 1.56 -39.89 40.76
N GLU A 991 0.55 -39.98 39.90
CA GLU A 991 -0.79 -40.47 40.22
C GLU A 991 -0.86 -42.00 40.11
N TYR A 992 -0.10 -42.70 40.96
CA TYR A 992 0.09 -44.15 40.84
C TYR A 992 -1.21 -44.97 40.96
N SER A 993 -2.24 -44.49 41.67
CA SER A 993 -3.55 -45.17 41.72
C SER A 993 -4.29 -45.12 40.39
N VAL A 994 -4.20 -43.98 39.68
CA VAL A 994 -4.80 -43.81 38.34
C VAL A 994 -3.99 -44.60 37.31
N ALA A 995 -2.66 -44.57 37.42
CA ALA A 995 -1.77 -45.33 36.55
C ALA A 995 -2.03 -46.85 36.63
N LEU A 996 -2.23 -47.35 37.85
CA LEU A 996 -2.54 -48.76 38.10
C LEU A 996 -3.88 -49.17 37.44
N ALA A 997 -4.94 -48.40 37.67
CA ALA A 997 -6.26 -48.68 37.09
C ALA A 997 -6.22 -48.63 35.55
N ALA A 998 -5.55 -47.64 34.98
CA ALA A 998 -5.41 -47.50 33.54
C ALA A 998 -4.58 -48.63 32.90
N ALA A 999 -3.50 -49.08 33.56
CA ALA A 999 -2.67 -50.19 33.07
C ALA A 999 -3.45 -51.52 33.10
N GLN A 1000 -4.24 -51.76 34.16
CA GLN A 1000 -5.13 -52.93 34.24
C GLN A 1000 -6.19 -52.91 33.14
N GLN A 1001 -6.82 -51.76 32.93
CA GLN A 1001 -7.81 -51.57 31.87
C GLN A 1001 -7.19 -51.79 30.49
N ALA A 1002 -5.96 -51.30 30.24
CA ALA A 1002 -5.24 -51.54 28.99
C ALA A 1002 -5.01 -53.03 28.72
N VAL A 1003 -4.59 -53.80 29.74
CA VAL A 1003 -4.41 -55.26 29.63
C VAL A 1003 -5.74 -55.96 29.33
N THR A 1004 -6.81 -55.65 30.07
CA THR A 1004 -8.13 -56.27 29.86
C THR A 1004 -8.62 -56.02 28.42
N LEU A 1005 -8.58 -54.77 27.96
CA LEU A 1005 -9.01 -54.42 26.61
C LEU A 1005 -8.12 -55.03 25.52
N ALA A 1006 -6.80 -55.09 25.74
CA ALA A 1006 -5.88 -55.72 24.81
C ALA A 1006 -6.11 -57.23 24.67
N MET A 1007 -6.42 -57.91 25.78
CA MET A 1007 -6.79 -59.34 25.77
C MET A 1007 -8.10 -59.56 24.99
N GLU A 1008 -9.12 -58.74 25.25
CA GLU A 1008 -10.39 -58.81 24.51
C GLU A 1008 -10.22 -58.52 23.01
N ALA A 1009 -9.28 -57.63 22.65
CA ALA A 1009 -8.92 -57.32 21.27
C ALA A 1009 -7.93 -58.32 20.64
N SER A 1010 -7.42 -59.30 21.41
CA SER A 1010 -6.35 -60.22 20.99
C SER A 1010 -5.08 -59.51 20.49
N GLN A 1011 -4.73 -58.36 21.08
CA GLN A 1011 -3.59 -57.52 20.72
C GLN A 1011 -2.39 -57.78 21.63
N LEU A 1012 -1.63 -58.83 21.30
CA LEU A 1012 -0.50 -59.31 22.11
C LEU A 1012 0.55 -58.24 22.43
N ARG A 1013 0.79 -57.30 21.50
CA ARG A 1013 1.74 -56.20 21.74
C ARG A 1013 1.25 -55.24 22.82
N LEU A 1014 -0.02 -54.81 22.75
CA LEU A 1014 -0.59 -53.90 23.75
C LEU A 1014 -0.77 -54.58 25.10
N GLU A 1015 -1.07 -55.89 25.10
CA GLU A 1015 -1.15 -56.70 26.33
C GLU A 1015 0.21 -56.74 27.04
N LEU A 1016 1.28 -57.01 26.29
CA LEU A 1016 2.65 -56.99 26.79
C LEU A 1016 3.03 -55.61 27.34
N GLU A 1017 2.83 -54.54 26.55
CA GLU A 1017 3.14 -53.17 26.97
C GLU A 1017 2.32 -52.76 28.22
N GLY A 1018 1.07 -53.21 28.31
CA GLY A 1018 0.22 -53.02 29.49
C GLY A 1018 0.76 -53.70 30.74
N TYR A 1019 1.21 -54.96 30.64
CA TYR A 1019 1.84 -55.68 31.76
C TYR A 1019 3.15 -55.03 32.19
N ASN A 1020 4.01 -54.62 31.25
CA ASN A 1020 5.23 -53.88 31.58
C ASN A 1020 4.91 -52.61 32.34
N ARG A 1021 3.92 -51.85 31.86
CA ARG A 1021 3.53 -50.60 32.51
C ARG A 1021 2.96 -50.82 33.90
N TRP A 1022 2.12 -51.84 34.06
CA TRP A 1022 1.61 -52.24 35.36
C TRP A 1022 2.75 -52.64 36.31
N GLY A 1023 3.70 -53.44 35.84
CA GLY A 1023 4.89 -53.83 36.59
C GLY A 1023 5.65 -52.62 37.14
N TRP A 1024 5.96 -51.64 36.28
CA TRP A 1024 6.67 -50.42 36.69
C TRP A 1024 5.91 -49.58 37.71
N VAL A 1025 4.59 -49.41 37.57
CA VAL A 1025 3.77 -48.71 38.56
C VAL A 1025 3.83 -49.41 39.93
N VAL A 1026 3.83 -50.75 39.95
CA VAL A 1026 3.90 -51.56 41.18
C VAL A 1026 5.30 -51.52 41.80
N VAL A 1027 6.37 -51.44 40.99
CA VAL A 1027 7.74 -51.16 41.46
C VAL A 1027 7.79 -49.82 42.18
N HIS A 1028 7.22 -48.77 41.59
CA HIS A 1028 7.17 -47.44 42.19
C HIS A 1028 6.37 -47.40 43.51
N GLN A 1029 5.43 -48.34 43.72
CA GLN A 1029 4.70 -48.53 44.99
C GLN A 1029 5.45 -49.42 46.01
N GLY A 1030 6.59 -50.01 45.64
CA GLY A 1030 7.44 -50.81 46.53
C GLY A 1030 7.05 -52.28 46.67
N ASN A 1031 6.15 -52.81 45.84
CA ASN A 1031 5.72 -54.22 45.88
C ASN A 1031 6.43 -55.07 44.81
N TYR A 1032 7.73 -55.29 45.02
CA TYR A 1032 8.57 -56.02 44.07
C TYR A 1032 8.08 -57.43 43.72
N PRO A 1033 7.58 -58.27 44.66
CA PRO A 1033 7.10 -59.61 44.31
C PRO A 1033 5.93 -59.60 43.31
N ALA A 1034 4.99 -58.66 43.46
CA ALA A 1034 3.88 -58.52 42.52
C ALA A 1034 4.34 -57.95 41.16
N ALA A 1035 5.34 -57.06 41.16
CA ALA A 1035 5.93 -56.55 39.93
C ALA A 1035 6.66 -57.66 39.14
N THR A 1036 7.39 -58.56 39.82
CA THR A 1036 8.05 -59.71 39.19
C THR A 1036 7.07 -60.59 38.43
N GLU A 1037 5.92 -60.92 39.03
CA GLU A 1037 4.89 -61.73 38.36
C GLU A 1037 4.35 -61.04 37.09
N LEU A 1038 4.21 -59.71 37.10
CA LEU A 1038 3.74 -58.93 35.95
C LEU A 1038 4.77 -58.90 34.82
N PHE A 1039 6.05 -58.69 35.14
CA PHE A 1039 7.12 -58.73 34.13
C PHE A 1039 7.34 -60.14 33.57
N GLU A 1040 7.20 -61.20 34.37
CA GLU A 1040 7.22 -62.59 33.88
C GLU A 1040 6.09 -62.87 32.89
N ARG A 1041 4.88 -62.35 33.15
CA ARG A 1041 3.75 -62.43 32.21
C ARG A 1041 4.02 -61.66 30.91
N ALA A 1042 4.58 -60.45 30.99
CA ALA A 1042 4.97 -59.68 29.81
C ALA A 1042 6.05 -60.42 28.99
N LEU A 1043 7.05 -61.00 29.65
CA LEU A 1043 8.14 -61.76 29.02
C LEU A 1043 7.61 -63.03 28.32
N ALA A 1044 6.63 -63.72 28.91
CA ALA A 1044 6.00 -64.89 28.30
C ALA A 1044 5.26 -64.56 26.99
N LEU A 1045 4.77 -63.33 26.84
CA LEU A 1045 4.08 -62.84 25.63
C LEU A 1045 5.06 -62.34 24.55
N ALA A 1046 6.28 -61.95 24.92
CA ALA A 1046 7.24 -61.30 24.03
C ALA A 1046 7.58 -62.07 22.74
N PRO A 1047 7.82 -63.41 22.77
CA PRO A 1047 8.10 -64.17 21.55
C PRO A 1047 6.94 -64.20 20.57
N GLN A 1048 5.70 -64.14 21.06
CA GLN A 1048 4.48 -64.20 20.25
C GLN A 1048 4.10 -62.82 19.71
N ALA A 1049 4.41 -61.75 20.45
CA ALA A 1049 4.19 -60.36 20.05
C ALA A 1049 5.23 -59.83 19.05
N ALA A 1050 6.37 -60.53 18.87
CA ALA A 1050 7.48 -60.13 18.00
C ALA A 1050 7.94 -58.67 18.22
N TYR A 1051 8.02 -58.25 19.50
CA TYR A 1051 8.29 -56.86 19.88
C TYR A 1051 9.50 -56.76 20.84
N PRO A 1052 10.74 -56.66 20.31
CA PRO A 1052 11.98 -56.72 21.09
C PRO A 1052 12.12 -55.60 22.15
N HIS A 1053 11.52 -54.44 21.90
CA HIS A 1053 11.54 -53.34 22.87
C HIS A 1053 10.76 -53.68 24.14
N GLY A 1054 9.59 -54.31 24.00
CA GLY A 1054 8.80 -54.76 25.13
C GLY A 1054 9.46 -55.89 25.91
N GLU A 1055 10.16 -56.79 25.20
CA GLU A 1055 10.99 -57.83 25.83
C GLU A 1055 12.11 -57.22 26.69
N GLY A 1056 12.83 -56.24 26.14
CA GLY A 1056 13.89 -55.54 26.85
C GLY A 1056 13.39 -54.81 28.11
N ASP A 1057 12.21 -54.19 28.03
CA ASP A 1057 11.58 -53.51 29.17
C ASP A 1057 11.15 -54.49 30.27
N ALA A 1058 10.58 -55.64 29.90
CA ALA A 1058 10.25 -56.72 30.84
C ALA A 1058 11.51 -57.27 31.54
N LEU A 1059 12.58 -57.51 30.78
CA LEU A 1059 13.87 -57.96 31.31
C LEU A 1059 14.47 -56.92 32.27
N CYS A 1060 14.43 -55.63 31.90
CA CYS A 1060 14.90 -54.55 32.76
C CYS A 1060 14.14 -54.46 34.09
N GLY A 1061 12.83 -54.76 34.07
CA GLY A 1061 12.01 -54.81 35.28
C GLY A 1061 12.35 -56.00 36.20
N LEU A 1062 12.88 -57.10 35.65
CA LEU A 1062 13.28 -58.30 36.39
C LEU A 1062 14.70 -58.23 36.96
N GLY A 1063 15.56 -57.34 36.45
CA GLY A 1063 16.94 -57.15 36.88
C GLY A 1063 17.93 -57.70 35.86
#